data_AF-A0A095SL15-F1
#
_entry.id   AF-A0A095SL15-F1
#
_cell.length_a   1.000
_cell.length_b   1.000
_cell.length_c   1.000
_cell.angle_alpha   90.00
_cell.angle_beta   90.00
_cell.angle_gamma   90.00
#
_symmetry.space_group_name_H-M   'P 1'
#
loop_
_entity.id
_entity.type
_entity.pdbx_description
1 polymer ?
#
loop_
_entity_poly.entity_id
_entity_poly.type
_entity_poly.pdbx_seq_one_letter_code
_entity_poly.pdbx_strand_id
1 'polypeptide(L)'
;MIAAHNSKKKRIQGNIMSIELARPFVLALLAGALALTGCGGDSGSSSNDNSNTPTANSGSGSGGDTGTPPLTGEGRTFIVSPGDSATQDMVDAMIQLRPGDTLQFECGYFNLDQGLLIQATEDVLIKGCGKDKTVLSFKDSVNVTGLEALNIRGITVEDLTILDSPGDAFKLKGVKWGTLRNVRAIWSGGGGQITEDNYADRLNVACTKPPFNEGDPAPDYVPSSASGRYGIYPVESENILVEGSESVGASDAGIYVGQTNTAIIRDSRAVYNVMGFEIENVQGGEYDNNVAECNTGGFLIYDLENITQYGDTSVMINNLARNNNTYNFAHSGLVSAVPRGTGFITLGYDNIEVVNNVFEDHSTAAVIYTSYELIDGKDKTADKKLDPYTEGLHIHNNVMKNSGYDLPPPDLEKVANGEVESVLPTLIGLKNLPIINDPTQLLGSLDNILNLGKGAHIVWDGLRDDLDADCPYPKDSSGNPVPMDSNGKPLHTNEHPNPVCHYNAYKFDDKGARIQPKWGSCFHDNELADDSEPYLNFHGTDGLELVLALAEQDTSILSPGGLLDALEGLLNMPSDTNLSDHDCQSRFGNVLAPLPRVEIPPFERSGDFDPAPDPEVVEQLCNTEVASGEINRAALAVNCPRLDQYNLFATADDPRSLPNEGGVPYVLNSKLFSDYATKYRVVFVPPGTKAVYRDGQEGNNPNGAIHFPTGTVIAKTFAFTNESEGSEQLVETRLLIKRTSSSGKPFWEGLPYIWAEENGERVARLAMGGGSAAVEWHYRDSDSGTLLTGSTNGYSVPNANQCITCHGNDDQPAGSAPIGPKPRNLNRPYKAESSFMGTTGQAGFPAINQLQYWTDVGILSGTPELTLNNGIATNIERIPHWNVPGDSGATANSSADVESRVRAYLEVNCQHCHNDKGAASNTGYYLDHFRDVDASYGVCKKPTATGGGSCGRQHVLVPGSANSSIVSCRVAAENDPQKMMPPIARSVAHSEASALLDQWINTVVDSSYTNAEACGN
;
A
#
# COMPACT_ATOMS: atom_id res chain seq x y z
N MET A 1 19.17 -5.72 40.73
CA MET A 1 19.70 -5.29 42.04
C MET A 1 21.02 -4.56 41.83
N ILE A 2 21.07 -3.27 42.25
CA ILE A 2 22.24 -2.51 42.76
C ILE A 2 23.39 -2.28 41.75
N ALA A 3 23.91 -1.08 41.47
CA ALA A 3 23.58 0.30 41.82
C ALA A 3 24.46 1.24 40.97
N ALA A 4 24.05 2.49 40.93
CA ALA A 4 24.62 3.60 40.20
C ALA A 4 25.93 4.19 40.81
N HIS A 5 26.49 5.16 40.08
CA HIS A 5 26.98 6.49 40.51
C HIS A 5 28.47 6.89 40.35
N ASN A 6 28.67 7.87 39.44
CA ASN A 6 29.27 9.21 39.63
C ASN A 6 30.76 9.43 40.01
N SER A 7 31.49 10.20 39.17
CA SER A 7 32.07 11.55 39.45
C SER A 7 32.84 12.07 38.21
N LYS A 8 32.58 13.23 37.59
CA LYS A 8 32.77 14.67 37.92
C LYS A 8 34.23 15.22 37.91
N LYS A 9 34.44 16.14 36.95
CA LYS A 9 35.19 17.43 36.96
C LYS A 9 36.74 17.44 36.81
N LYS A 10 37.26 18.18 35.81
CA LYS A 10 37.64 19.62 35.93
C LYS A 10 38.13 20.27 34.61
N ARG A 11 37.68 21.52 34.43
CA ARG A 11 38.03 22.60 33.47
C ARG A 11 39.51 23.03 33.49
N ILE A 12 39.97 23.58 32.37
CA ILE A 12 40.84 24.78 32.30
C ILE A 12 40.27 25.75 31.25
N GLN A 13 40.19 27.04 31.63
CA GLN A 13 39.76 28.21 30.86
C GLN A 13 40.93 28.88 30.12
N GLY A 14 40.62 29.60 29.05
CA GLY A 14 41.41 30.71 28.51
C GLY A 14 40.59 31.57 27.54
N ASN A 15 40.03 32.68 28.03
CA ASN A 15 39.37 33.76 27.25
C ASN A 15 40.41 34.71 26.63
N ILE A 16 40.04 35.46 25.56
CA ILE A 16 39.79 36.93 25.58
C ILE A 16 39.63 37.52 24.15
N MET A 17 38.46 38.14 23.93
CA MET A 17 38.04 39.38 23.21
C MET A 17 38.60 39.84 21.85
N SER A 18 37.72 39.81 20.83
CA SER A 18 36.92 40.88 20.18
C SER A 18 37.45 42.32 19.87
N ILE A 19 36.82 42.87 18.80
CA ILE A 19 36.58 44.30 18.37
C ILE A 19 37.59 44.78 17.28
N GLU A 20 37.26 45.28 16.06
CA GLU A 20 36.24 46.26 15.61
C GLU A 20 36.05 46.38 14.06
N LEU A 21 34.82 46.77 13.66
CA LEU A 21 34.34 47.73 12.62
C LEU A 21 34.56 47.61 11.07
N ALA A 22 33.40 47.64 10.38
CA ALA A 22 32.94 48.61 9.36
C ALA A 22 32.69 48.15 7.89
N ARG A 23 31.45 48.48 7.44
CA ARG A 23 30.73 48.34 6.14
C ARG A 23 31.18 49.43 5.10
N PRO A 24 30.83 49.39 3.78
CA PRO A 24 29.44 49.59 3.31
C PRO A 24 28.98 48.97 1.96
N PHE A 25 27.67 49.18 1.75
CA PHE A 25 26.73 48.92 0.64
C PHE A 25 27.03 49.57 -0.73
N VAL A 26 26.38 49.06 -1.79
CA VAL A 26 25.54 49.72 -2.87
C VAL A 26 25.51 48.77 -4.10
N LEU A 27 24.39 48.11 -4.47
CA LEU A 27 23.19 48.47 -5.25
C LEU A 27 23.33 48.50 -6.81
N ALA A 28 22.44 47.74 -7.47
CA ALA A 28 21.68 48.03 -8.71
C ALA A 28 22.16 47.57 -10.13
N LEU A 29 21.38 46.62 -10.69
CA LEU A 29 20.56 46.66 -11.92
C LEU A 29 21.14 46.55 -13.37
N LEU A 30 20.37 45.74 -14.15
CA LEU A 30 19.93 45.86 -15.56
C LEU A 30 20.78 45.28 -16.73
N ALA A 31 20.22 44.19 -17.28
CA ALA A 31 19.87 43.88 -18.69
C ALA A 31 20.74 44.35 -19.87
N GLY A 32 20.83 43.47 -20.88
CA GLY A 32 21.03 43.89 -22.27
C GLY A 32 21.62 42.81 -23.17
N ALA A 33 20.77 42.15 -23.95
CA ALA A 33 21.14 41.29 -25.07
C ALA A 33 21.82 42.07 -26.21
N LEU A 34 22.73 41.43 -26.95
CA LEU A 34 23.02 41.76 -28.35
C LEU A 34 23.81 40.62 -29.03
N ALA A 35 23.19 40.05 -30.07
CA ALA A 35 23.83 39.26 -31.11
C ALA A 35 24.57 40.17 -32.08
N LEU A 36 25.66 39.68 -32.69
CA LEU A 36 26.01 39.98 -34.09
C LEU A 36 27.13 39.06 -34.62
N THR A 37 26.89 38.67 -35.86
CA THR A 37 27.64 37.81 -36.78
C THR A 37 28.82 38.52 -37.46
N GLY A 38 29.78 37.73 -37.96
CA GLY A 38 30.78 38.10 -38.97
C GLY A 38 31.69 36.89 -39.26
N CYS A 39 31.42 36.08 -40.28
CA CYS A 39 31.87 36.18 -41.67
C CYS A 39 33.39 36.08 -41.89
N GLY A 40 33.81 35.07 -42.64
CA GLY A 40 35.11 34.96 -43.28
C GLY A 40 35.34 33.56 -43.88
N GLY A 41 34.97 33.37 -45.15
CA GLY A 41 35.40 32.22 -45.95
C GLY A 41 36.33 32.66 -47.07
N ASP A 42 37.18 31.75 -47.59
CA ASP A 42 37.34 31.59 -49.04
C ASP A 42 38.06 30.28 -49.45
N SER A 43 37.61 29.73 -50.60
CA SER A 43 38.25 28.86 -51.61
C SER A 43 38.94 27.53 -51.19
N GLY A 44 38.85 26.40 -51.90
CA GLY A 44 38.15 26.02 -53.12
C GLY A 44 38.60 24.62 -53.61
N SER A 45 37.85 24.09 -54.57
CA SER A 45 38.10 22.92 -55.46
C SER A 45 37.37 21.59 -55.18
N SER A 46 36.51 21.29 -56.15
CA SER A 46 35.69 20.14 -56.55
C SER A 46 36.29 18.73 -56.47
N SER A 47 35.47 17.73 -56.14
CA SER A 47 34.80 16.83 -57.11
C SER A 47 33.90 15.78 -56.43
N ASN A 48 32.74 15.52 -57.03
CA ASN A 48 31.71 14.52 -56.69
C ASN A 48 32.26 13.08 -56.55
N ASP A 49 31.68 12.23 -55.70
CA ASP A 49 30.55 11.33 -56.02
C ASP A 49 30.24 10.32 -54.90
N ASN A 50 28.96 9.94 -54.86
CA ASN A 50 28.25 8.84 -54.18
C ASN A 50 29.06 7.66 -53.59
N SER A 51 28.65 7.17 -52.40
CA SER A 51 27.87 5.91 -52.26
C SER A 51 27.93 5.30 -50.85
N ASN A 52 26.78 4.81 -50.39
CA ASN A 52 26.47 3.74 -49.42
C ASN A 52 27.62 3.03 -48.65
N THR A 53 27.40 2.94 -47.32
CA THR A 53 27.59 1.83 -46.35
C THR A 53 28.18 0.48 -46.81
N PRO A 54 28.59 -0.45 -45.90
CA PRO A 54 28.96 -0.39 -44.48
C PRO A 54 30.28 -1.19 -44.20
N THR A 55 30.63 -1.42 -42.93
CA THR A 55 31.21 -2.67 -42.34
C THR A 55 32.35 -2.47 -41.34
N ALA A 56 32.23 -3.24 -40.26
CA ALA A 56 33.20 -3.47 -39.21
C ALA A 56 34.54 -4.01 -39.73
N ASN A 57 35.64 -3.70 -39.04
CA ASN A 57 36.56 -4.77 -38.66
C ASN A 57 37.44 -4.40 -37.44
N SER A 58 37.61 -5.46 -36.65
CA SER A 58 38.56 -5.70 -35.58
C SER A 58 40.00 -5.21 -35.80
N GLY A 59 40.65 -4.89 -34.67
CA GLY A 59 42.10 -4.76 -34.56
C GLY A 59 42.54 -5.11 -33.14
N SER A 60 43.15 -6.28 -32.97
CA SER A 60 43.79 -6.74 -31.74
C SER A 60 45.19 -6.15 -31.57
N GLY A 61 45.62 -5.94 -30.32
CA GLY A 61 47.03 -5.74 -30.01
C GLY A 61 47.35 -5.15 -28.64
N SER A 62 47.97 -5.99 -27.80
CA SER A 62 48.95 -5.63 -26.75
C SER A 62 48.45 -5.26 -25.33
N GLY A 63 48.20 -6.30 -24.53
CA GLY A 63 49.00 -6.63 -23.33
C GLY A 63 49.37 -5.53 -22.33
N GLY A 64 48.75 -5.61 -21.15
CA GLY A 64 49.38 -5.29 -19.87
C GLY A 64 48.93 -3.99 -19.20
N ASP A 65 47.77 -4.03 -18.52
CA ASP A 65 47.66 -3.51 -17.16
C ASP A 65 46.48 -4.18 -16.44
N THR A 66 46.74 -4.70 -15.24
CA THR A 66 45.75 -5.27 -14.31
C THR A 66 45.04 -4.14 -13.55
N GLY A 67 44.38 -3.26 -14.29
CA GLY A 67 43.57 -2.19 -13.73
C GLY A 67 42.11 -2.56 -13.84
N THR A 68 41.47 -2.88 -12.71
CA THR A 68 40.00 -2.80 -12.57
C THR A 68 39.50 -1.53 -13.28
N PRO A 69 38.52 -1.59 -14.19
CA PRO A 69 37.94 -0.39 -14.76
C PRO A 69 37.44 0.49 -13.60
N PRO A 70 37.64 1.82 -13.64
CA PRO A 70 37.11 2.66 -12.60
C PRO A 70 35.59 2.53 -12.60
N LEU A 71 35.04 2.16 -11.44
CA LEU A 71 33.63 2.32 -11.11
C LEU A 71 33.35 3.83 -11.12
N THR A 72 33.01 4.38 -12.28
CA THR A 72 32.53 5.75 -12.34
C THR A 72 31.17 5.75 -11.63
N GLY A 73 31.04 6.51 -10.55
CA GLY A 73 29.76 6.73 -9.85
C GLY A 73 28.73 7.54 -10.65
N GLU A 74 28.82 7.52 -11.98
CA GLU A 74 27.86 8.07 -12.94
C GLU A 74 26.93 6.93 -13.38
N GLY A 75 25.63 7.10 -13.17
CA GLY A 75 24.65 6.09 -13.56
C GLY A 75 24.39 6.05 -15.06
N ARG A 76 23.82 4.95 -15.52
CA ARG A 76 23.46 4.68 -16.92
C ARG A 76 22.12 5.34 -17.24
N THR A 77 21.86 5.55 -18.53
CA THR A 77 20.54 5.96 -19.01
C THR A 77 19.96 4.87 -19.90
N PHE A 78 18.80 4.35 -19.52
CA PHE A 78 17.96 3.48 -20.33
C PHE A 78 16.91 4.34 -21.03
N ILE A 79 16.80 4.22 -22.35
CA ILE A 79 15.86 5.00 -23.15
C ILE A 79 14.74 4.07 -23.64
N VAL A 80 13.50 4.45 -23.38
CA VAL A 80 12.30 3.77 -23.89
C VAL A 80 11.61 4.66 -24.90
N SER A 81 11.55 4.19 -26.15
CA SER A 81 10.85 4.86 -27.25
C SER A 81 9.41 4.36 -27.36
N PRO A 82 8.46 5.19 -27.82
CA PRO A 82 7.09 4.75 -28.07
C PRO A 82 7.06 3.73 -29.23
N GLY A 83 6.26 2.67 -29.08
CA GLY A 83 6.07 1.64 -30.09
C GLY A 83 5.82 0.25 -29.49
N ASP A 84 5.72 -0.77 -30.35
CA ASP A 84 5.35 -2.14 -29.97
C ASP A 84 6.35 -2.81 -28.99
N SER A 85 7.60 -2.34 -28.92
CA SER A 85 8.61 -2.85 -27.99
C SER A 85 8.62 -2.14 -26.64
N ALA A 86 7.84 -1.07 -26.46
CA ALA A 86 7.96 -0.18 -25.30
C ALA A 86 7.80 -0.89 -23.95
N THR A 87 6.83 -1.81 -23.82
CA THR A 87 6.69 -2.62 -22.60
C THR A 87 7.97 -3.42 -22.34
N GLN A 88 8.47 -4.13 -23.35
CA GLN A 88 9.63 -5.00 -23.20
C GLN A 88 10.87 -4.19 -22.82
N ASP A 89 11.12 -3.08 -23.51
CA ASP A 89 12.25 -2.20 -23.26
C ASP A 89 12.18 -1.59 -21.83
N MET A 90 10.98 -1.20 -21.39
CA MET A 90 10.74 -0.72 -20.03
C MET A 90 10.97 -1.81 -18.98
N VAL A 91 10.44 -3.02 -19.19
CA VAL A 91 10.60 -4.15 -18.27
C VAL A 91 12.08 -4.53 -18.14
N ASP A 92 12.79 -4.61 -19.27
CA ASP A 92 14.22 -4.93 -19.28
C ASP A 92 15.05 -3.85 -18.58
N ALA A 93 14.70 -2.58 -18.76
CA ALA A 93 15.36 -1.48 -18.07
C ALA A 93 15.11 -1.51 -16.56
N MET A 94 13.85 -1.65 -16.11
CA MET A 94 13.51 -1.58 -14.68
C MET A 94 14.12 -2.72 -13.86
N ILE A 95 14.35 -3.90 -14.46
CA ILE A 95 15.03 -5.03 -13.83
C ILE A 95 16.54 -4.74 -13.67
N GLN A 96 17.10 -3.97 -14.60
CA GLN A 96 18.52 -3.66 -14.65
C GLN A 96 18.91 -2.43 -13.84
N LEU A 97 17.95 -1.63 -13.37
CA LEU A 97 18.22 -0.41 -12.61
C LEU A 97 19.15 -0.65 -11.43
N ARG A 98 20.12 0.24 -11.27
CA ARG A 98 21.09 0.31 -10.18
C ARG A 98 21.20 1.75 -9.69
N PRO A 99 21.84 1.98 -8.52
CA PRO A 99 21.99 3.33 -8.01
C PRO A 99 22.66 4.32 -8.96
N GLY A 100 22.01 5.47 -9.12
CA GLY A 100 22.37 6.55 -10.03
C GLY A 100 21.77 6.42 -11.44
N ASP A 101 21.19 5.26 -11.81
CA ASP A 101 20.65 5.06 -13.14
C ASP A 101 19.41 5.91 -13.40
N THR A 102 19.18 6.21 -14.68
CA THR A 102 18.01 6.91 -15.20
C THR A 102 17.23 6.01 -16.15
N LEU A 103 15.93 5.86 -15.91
CA LEU A 103 14.96 5.34 -16.88
C LEU A 103 14.26 6.52 -17.56
N GLN A 104 14.57 6.76 -18.83
CA GLN A 104 14.06 7.88 -19.59
C GLN A 104 13.07 7.41 -20.66
N PHE A 105 11.87 7.95 -20.60
CA PHE A 105 10.87 7.82 -21.66
C PHE A 105 11.01 8.99 -22.63
N GLU A 106 10.99 8.69 -23.93
CA GLU A 106 10.90 9.72 -24.96
C GLU A 106 9.52 10.41 -24.95
N CYS A 107 9.38 11.46 -25.75
CA CYS A 107 8.13 12.17 -25.90
C CYS A 107 7.20 11.34 -26.79
N GLY A 108 5.95 11.15 -26.38
CA GLY A 108 4.96 10.37 -27.13
C GLY A 108 3.92 9.73 -26.22
N TYR A 109 3.07 8.93 -26.87
CA TYR A 109 2.06 8.11 -26.21
C TYR A 109 2.54 6.65 -26.22
N PHE A 110 2.46 5.99 -25.06
CA PHE A 110 2.92 4.62 -24.86
C PHE A 110 1.72 3.78 -24.44
N ASN A 111 1.51 2.63 -25.11
CA ASN A 111 0.60 1.59 -24.64
C ASN A 111 1.43 0.55 -23.90
N LEU A 112 1.20 0.42 -22.60
CA LEU A 112 1.93 -0.49 -21.71
C LEU A 112 0.96 -1.49 -21.08
N ASP A 113 1.24 -2.77 -21.27
CA ASP A 113 0.46 -3.90 -20.72
C ASP A 113 1.06 -4.46 -19.41
N GLN A 114 2.15 -3.85 -18.92
CA GLN A 114 2.73 -4.12 -17.60
C GLN A 114 2.99 -2.81 -16.86
N GLY A 115 2.86 -2.82 -15.53
CA GLY A 115 3.21 -1.69 -14.67
C GLY A 115 4.72 -1.54 -14.46
N LEU A 116 5.18 -0.32 -14.13
CA LEU A 116 6.55 -0.07 -13.67
C LEU A 116 6.69 -0.52 -12.22
N LEU A 117 7.41 -1.62 -12.01
CA LEU A 117 7.67 -2.16 -10.68
C LEU A 117 9.15 -1.97 -10.36
N ILE A 118 9.46 -1.10 -9.39
CA ILE A 118 10.84 -0.87 -8.95
C ILE A 118 10.94 -1.21 -7.46
N GLN A 119 11.95 -1.99 -7.09
CA GLN A 119 12.09 -2.45 -5.71
C GLN A 119 13.56 -2.55 -5.29
N ALA A 120 13.80 -2.44 -3.98
CA ALA A 120 15.06 -2.80 -3.31
C ALA A 120 16.34 -2.18 -3.92
N THR A 121 16.24 -0.95 -4.41
CA THR A 121 17.36 -0.16 -4.95
C THR A 121 17.43 1.21 -4.25
N GLU A 122 18.38 2.04 -4.67
CA GLU A 122 18.46 3.42 -4.22
C GLU A 122 18.83 4.38 -5.35
N ASP A 123 18.56 5.66 -5.17
CA ASP A 123 18.94 6.76 -6.07
C ASP A 123 18.63 6.54 -7.55
N VAL A 124 17.36 6.37 -7.88
CA VAL A 124 16.91 6.16 -9.27
C VAL A 124 16.12 7.38 -9.77
N LEU A 125 16.39 7.77 -11.01
CA LEU A 125 15.60 8.77 -11.73
C LEU A 125 14.72 8.11 -12.80
N ILE A 126 13.43 8.39 -12.81
CA ILE A 126 12.54 8.09 -13.92
C ILE A 126 12.06 9.41 -14.49
N LYS A 127 12.18 9.61 -15.81
CA LYS A 127 11.83 10.90 -16.40
C LYS A 127 11.19 10.80 -17.78
N GLY A 128 10.33 11.76 -18.09
CA GLY A 128 9.82 12.03 -19.44
C GLY A 128 10.25 13.39 -20.00
N CYS A 129 9.53 13.86 -21.02
CA CYS A 129 9.73 15.17 -21.65
C CYS A 129 8.87 16.31 -21.08
N GLY A 130 7.97 15.99 -20.15
CA GLY A 130 6.96 16.84 -19.54
C GLY A 130 5.63 16.08 -19.46
N LYS A 131 4.82 16.34 -18.43
CA LYS A 131 3.52 15.65 -18.26
C LYS A 131 2.59 15.75 -19.47
N ASP A 132 2.64 16.83 -20.24
CA ASP A 132 1.83 16.98 -21.47
C ASP A 132 2.43 16.31 -22.71
N LYS A 133 3.63 15.72 -22.62
CA LYS A 133 4.41 15.23 -23.76
C LYS A 133 4.74 13.75 -23.69
N THR A 134 4.89 13.18 -22.49
CA THR A 134 5.15 11.75 -22.28
C THR A 134 3.95 11.17 -21.54
N VAL A 135 3.18 10.32 -22.22
CA VAL A 135 1.95 9.71 -21.69
C VAL A 135 2.07 8.20 -21.70
N LEU A 136 2.05 7.60 -20.51
CA LEU A 136 2.13 6.17 -20.29
C LEU A 136 0.73 5.64 -20.00
N SER A 137 0.09 5.00 -20.99
CA SER A 137 -1.23 4.38 -20.83
C SER A 137 -1.09 2.94 -20.32
N PHE A 138 -1.80 2.62 -19.23
CA PHE A 138 -1.86 1.29 -18.61
C PHE A 138 -3.23 0.65 -18.72
N LYS A 139 -4.07 1.12 -19.67
CA LYS A 139 -5.45 0.66 -19.83
C LYS A 139 -5.55 -0.86 -19.97
N ASP A 140 -4.59 -1.48 -20.65
CA ASP A 140 -4.52 -2.92 -20.91
C ASP A 140 -3.53 -3.64 -19.96
N SER A 141 -3.09 -2.96 -18.90
CA SER A 141 -2.13 -3.50 -17.93
C SER A 141 -2.70 -4.66 -17.12
N VAL A 142 -1.92 -5.73 -17.00
CA VAL A 142 -2.22 -6.84 -16.08
C VAL A 142 -1.93 -6.49 -14.61
N ASN A 143 -1.17 -5.41 -14.37
CA ASN A 143 -0.91 -4.88 -13.04
C ASN A 143 -1.96 -3.84 -12.66
N VAL A 144 -2.35 -3.83 -11.39
CA VAL A 144 -3.28 -2.84 -10.84
C VAL A 144 -2.68 -1.44 -10.84
N THR A 145 -1.37 -1.32 -10.64
CA THR A 145 -0.71 -0.03 -10.49
C THR A 145 0.07 0.35 -11.75
N GLY A 146 0.03 1.63 -12.14
CA GLY A 146 0.86 2.16 -13.24
C GLY A 146 2.35 2.14 -12.88
N LEU A 147 2.73 2.83 -11.80
CA LEU A 147 4.07 2.81 -11.22
C LEU A 147 4.01 2.46 -9.73
N GLU A 148 4.72 1.40 -9.34
CA GLU A 148 4.84 0.95 -7.96
C GLU A 148 6.32 0.86 -7.55
N ALA A 149 6.69 1.66 -6.56
CA ALA A 149 7.99 1.63 -5.90
C ALA A 149 7.85 1.00 -4.51
N LEU A 150 8.53 -0.13 -4.25
CA LEU A 150 8.51 -0.80 -2.95
C LEU A 150 9.89 -0.81 -2.30
N ASN A 151 9.96 -0.35 -1.04
CA ASN A 151 11.16 -0.45 -0.19
C ASN A 151 12.43 0.17 -0.84
N ILE A 152 12.28 1.35 -1.47
CA ILE A 152 13.36 2.09 -2.15
C ILE A 152 13.92 3.20 -1.27
N ARG A 153 15.20 3.51 -1.42
CA ARG A 153 15.80 4.72 -0.84
C ARG A 153 16.20 5.73 -1.93
N GLY A 154 15.54 6.86 -2.06
CA GLY A 154 15.86 7.83 -3.10
C GLY A 154 15.26 7.40 -4.43
N ILE A 155 14.13 8.00 -4.78
CA ILE A 155 13.54 7.88 -6.12
C ILE A 155 12.97 9.22 -6.52
N THR A 156 13.28 9.64 -7.74
CA THR A 156 12.65 10.80 -8.38
C THR A 156 11.90 10.34 -9.62
N VAL A 157 10.63 10.70 -9.73
CA VAL A 157 9.85 10.56 -10.96
C VAL A 157 9.47 11.95 -11.43
N GLU A 158 9.79 12.29 -12.67
CA GLU A 158 9.51 13.61 -13.21
C GLU A 158 8.96 13.61 -14.63
N ASP A 159 8.18 14.66 -14.94
CA ASP A 159 7.92 15.07 -16.32
C ASP A 159 7.17 14.02 -17.17
N LEU A 160 6.20 13.29 -16.61
CA LEU A 160 5.39 12.29 -17.33
C LEU A 160 3.96 12.17 -16.81
N THR A 161 3.08 11.58 -17.63
CA THR A 161 1.70 11.23 -17.28
C THR A 161 1.55 9.72 -17.17
N ILE A 162 0.86 9.25 -16.13
CA ILE A 162 0.25 7.92 -16.06
C ILE A 162 -1.24 8.05 -16.35
N LEU A 163 -1.69 7.30 -17.36
CA LEU A 163 -3.05 7.32 -17.89
C LEU A 163 -3.71 5.94 -17.72
N ASP A 164 -4.95 5.93 -17.24
CA ASP A 164 -5.82 4.75 -17.22
C ASP A 164 -5.20 3.51 -16.54
N SER A 165 -4.48 3.69 -15.42
CA SER A 165 -4.10 2.56 -14.56
C SER A 165 -5.35 1.88 -13.99
N PRO A 166 -5.41 0.54 -13.92
CA PRO A 166 -6.60 -0.12 -13.36
C PRO A 166 -6.89 0.31 -11.92
N GLY A 167 -5.87 0.52 -11.09
CA GLY A 167 -5.94 1.05 -9.72
C GLY A 167 -5.06 2.28 -9.60
N ASP A 168 -4.01 2.22 -8.77
CA ASP A 168 -3.18 3.40 -8.48
C ASP A 168 -2.36 3.85 -9.69
N ALA A 169 -2.19 5.15 -9.87
CA ALA A 169 -1.27 5.65 -10.88
C ALA A 169 0.18 5.63 -10.36
N PHE A 170 0.48 6.37 -9.29
CA PHE A 170 1.81 6.40 -8.64
C PHE A 170 1.74 5.90 -7.21
N LYS A 171 2.26 4.70 -6.92
CA LYS A 171 2.34 4.15 -5.57
C LYS A 171 3.78 4.10 -5.08
N LEU A 172 4.05 4.76 -3.96
CA LEU A 172 5.34 4.70 -3.26
C LEU A 172 5.10 4.06 -1.89
N LYS A 173 5.54 2.81 -1.67
CA LYS A 173 5.40 2.13 -0.38
C LYS A 173 6.75 1.79 0.22
N GLY A 174 6.96 2.12 1.49
CA GLY A 174 8.25 1.87 2.14
C GLY A 174 9.38 2.72 1.54
N VAL A 175 9.06 3.81 0.85
CA VAL A 175 10.05 4.66 0.18
C VAL A 175 10.62 5.65 1.19
N LYS A 176 11.95 5.71 1.25
CA LYS A 176 12.67 6.75 1.99
C LYS A 176 13.23 7.75 0.99
N TRP A 177 12.88 9.02 1.09
CA TRP A 177 13.19 10.05 0.09
C TRP A 177 12.55 9.77 -1.27
N GLY A 178 11.26 10.05 -1.38
CA GLY A 178 10.51 9.99 -2.64
C GLY A 178 10.23 11.39 -3.18
N THR A 179 10.41 11.60 -4.48
CA THR A 179 10.02 12.84 -5.16
C THR A 179 9.19 12.54 -6.40
N LEU A 180 7.99 13.11 -6.46
CA LEU A 180 7.15 13.15 -7.65
C LEU A 180 7.05 14.61 -8.11
N ARG A 181 7.67 14.94 -9.24
CA ARG A 181 7.78 16.32 -9.74
C ARG A 181 7.16 16.47 -11.11
N ASN A 182 6.21 17.39 -11.25
CA ASN A 182 5.57 17.68 -12.53
C ASN A 182 5.04 16.41 -13.23
N VAL A 183 4.43 15.51 -12.44
CA VAL A 183 3.78 14.31 -12.95
C VAL A 183 2.27 14.51 -13.03
N ARG A 184 1.57 13.71 -13.84
CA ARG A 184 0.10 13.68 -13.88
C ARG A 184 -0.44 12.27 -13.75
N ALA A 185 -1.43 12.07 -12.89
CA ALA A 185 -2.32 10.92 -12.90
C ALA A 185 -3.65 11.33 -13.54
N ILE A 186 -4.15 10.57 -14.50
CA ILE A 186 -5.43 10.86 -15.16
C ILE A 186 -6.12 9.59 -15.61
N TRP A 187 -7.45 9.57 -15.53
CA TRP A 187 -8.30 8.58 -16.18
C TRP A 187 -9.11 9.20 -17.31
N SER A 188 -9.53 8.38 -18.26
CA SER A 188 -10.36 8.79 -19.39
C SER A 188 -11.77 9.26 -18.98
N GLY A 189 -12.24 8.81 -17.81
CA GLY A 189 -13.58 9.07 -17.29
C GLY A 189 -14.71 8.48 -18.15
N GLY A 190 -15.95 8.90 -17.88
CA GLY A 190 -17.14 8.48 -18.63
C GLY A 190 -17.33 9.16 -20.00
N GLY A 191 -16.49 10.15 -20.33
CA GLY A 191 -16.63 11.02 -21.51
C GLY A 191 -16.00 10.47 -22.80
N GLY A 192 -15.46 9.25 -22.78
CA GLY A 192 -14.76 8.60 -23.88
C GLY A 192 -13.27 8.38 -23.59
N GLN A 193 -12.56 7.63 -24.43
CA GLN A 193 -11.16 7.22 -24.18
C GLN A 193 -10.12 8.25 -24.64
N ILE A 194 -9.10 8.48 -23.81
CA ILE A 194 -7.91 9.24 -24.15
C ILE A 194 -6.99 8.31 -24.94
N THR A 195 -6.71 8.69 -26.19
CA THR A 195 -5.94 7.89 -27.15
C THR A 195 -4.76 8.68 -27.66
N GLU A 196 -3.84 8.00 -28.37
CA GLU A 196 -2.73 8.62 -29.08
C GLU A 196 -3.18 9.79 -29.98
N ASP A 197 -4.35 9.69 -30.63
CA ASP A 197 -4.84 10.72 -31.54
C ASP A 197 -5.41 11.97 -30.85
N ASN A 198 -5.78 11.90 -29.56
CA ASN A 198 -6.54 12.97 -28.90
C ASN A 198 -5.96 13.44 -27.55
N TYR A 199 -4.89 12.80 -27.04
CA TYR A 199 -4.38 13.11 -25.70
C TYR A 199 -3.96 14.57 -25.54
N ALA A 200 -3.36 15.18 -26.57
CA ALA A 200 -2.91 16.57 -26.51
C ALA A 200 -4.04 17.55 -26.13
N ASP A 201 -5.26 17.30 -26.59
CA ASP A 201 -6.43 18.11 -26.27
C ASP A 201 -7.09 17.67 -24.96
N ARG A 202 -7.13 16.36 -24.69
CA ARG A 202 -7.91 15.79 -23.59
C ARG A 202 -7.22 15.77 -22.23
N LEU A 203 -5.89 15.92 -22.18
CA LEU A 203 -5.15 16.00 -20.92
C LEU A 203 -5.41 17.29 -20.15
N ASN A 204 -5.87 18.34 -20.83
CA ASN A 204 -6.10 19.65 -20.24
C ASN A 204 -7.55 19.80 -19.77
N VAL A 205 -7.80 19.38 -18.53
CA VAL A 205 -9.16 19.41 -17.94
C VAL A 205 -9.42 20.73 -17.21
N ALA A 206 -10.37 21.51 -17.71
CA ALA A 206 -10.85 22.74 -17.07
C ALA A 206 -11.79 22.44 -15.89
N CYS A 207 -12.04 23.42 -15.02
CA CYS A 207 -13.04 23.32 -13.96
C CYS A 207 -14.05 24.46 -14.15
N THR A 208 -15.05 24.25 -15.00
CA THR A 208 -16.08 25.27 -15.30
C THR A 208 -17.42 24.94 -14.67
N LYS A 209 -17.87 23.68 -14.80
CA LYS A 209 -19.17 23.25 -14.25
C LYS A 209 -19.09 21.79 -13.80
N PRO A 210 -18.87 21.52 -12.50
CA PRO A 210 -18.91 20.18 -11.97
C PRO A 210 -20.34 19.62 -11.95
N PRO A 211 -20.53 18.31 -12.20
CA PRO A 211 -21.83 17.67 -12.08
C PRO A 211 -22.20 17.47 -10.61
N PHE A 212 -23.35 17.98 -10.18
CA PHE A 212 -23.79 17.87 -8.78
C PHE A 212 -24.38 16.49 -8.48
N ASN A 213 -24.91 15.82 -9.50
CA ASN A 213 -25.48 14.49 -9.44
C ASN A 213 -24.95 13.64 -10.60
N GLU A 214 -25.00 12.32 -10.44
CA GLU A 214 -24.66 11.39 -11.51
C GLU A 214 -25.59 11.61 -12.72
N GLY A 215 -24.99 11.70 -13.91
CA GLY A 215 -25.72 11.95 -15.17
C GLY A 215 -25.97 13.43 -15.49
N ASP A 216 -25.64 14.37 -14.60
CA ASP A 216 -25.68 15.79 -14.92
C ASP A 216 -24.70 16.12 -16.07
N PRO A 217 -24.98 17.16 -16.90
CA PRO A 217 -24.07 17.58 -17.94
C PRO A 217 -22.71 18.00 -17.37
N ALA A 218 -21.65 17.29 -17.77
CA ALA A 218 -20.28 17.54 -17.34
C ALA A 218 -19.40 17.86 -18.57
N PRO A 219 -19.32 19.15 -18.96
CA PRO A 219 -18.68 19.56 -20.22
C PRO A 219 -17.16 19.41 -20.23
N ASP A 220 -16.51 19.45 -19.06
CA ASP A 220 -15.05 19.41 -18.94
C ASP A 220 -14.52 17.98 -18.74
N TYR A 221 -15.17 17.21 -17.86
CA TYR A 221 -14.80 15.84 -17.52
C TYR A 221 -16.00 15.11 -16.93
N VAL A 222 -16.20 13.84 -17.29
CA VAL A 222 -17.25 12.99 -16.73
C VAL A 222 -16.62 12.04 -15.70
N PRO A 223 -16.83 12.24 -14.40
CA PRO A 223 -16.35 11.34 -13.36
C PRO A 223 -16.87 9.91 -13.56
N SER A 224 -16.10 8.92 -13.10
CA SER A 224 -16.50 7.52 -13.20
C SER A 224 -15.94 6.74 -12.03
N SER A 225 -16.80 5.96 -11.37
CA SER A 225 -16.40 5.02 -10.33
C SER A 225 -15.46 3.93 -10.86
N ALA A 226 -15.48 3.64 -12.17
CA ALA A 226 -14.57 2.69 -12.81
C ALA A 226 -13.11 3.18 -12.93
N SER A 227 -12.85 4.45 -12.62
CA SER A 227 -11.49 4.99 -12.59
C SER A 227 -10.68 4.35 -11.46
N GLY A 228 -9.35 4.46 -11.57
CA GLY A 228 -8.44 4.00 -10.53
C GLY A 228 -8.62 4.78 -9.23
N ARG A 229 -8.24 4.14 -8.12
CA ARG A 229 -8.51 4.66 -6.76
C ARG A 229 -7.68 5.92 -6.46
N TYR A 230 -6.35 5.82 -6.50
CA TYR A 230 -5.46 6.91 -6.12
C TYR A 230 -4.60 7.38 -7.27
N GLY A 231 -4.51 8.69 -7.47
CA GLY A 231 -3.58 9.28 -8.43
C GLY A 231 -2.14 9.17 -7.95
N ILE A 232 -1.81 9.92 -6.90
CA ILE A 232 -0.51 9.89 -6.24
C ILE A 232 -0.72 9.32 -4.85
N TYR A 233 0.00 8.24 -4.51
CA TYR A 233 -0.22 7.43 -3.31
C TYR A 233 1.09 6.98 -2.64
N PRO A 234 1.85 7.88 -1.99
CA PRO A 234 2.87 7.49 -1.03
C PRO A 234 2.24 6.99 0.27
N VAL A 235 2.68 5.83 0.76
CA VAL A 235 2.18 5.20 1.99
C VAL A 235 3.31 4.50 2.75
N GLU A 236 3.27 4.44 4.08
CA GLU A 236 4.33 3.83 4.90
C GLU A 236 5.74 4.30 4.48
N SER A 237 5.88 5.61 4.27
CA SER A 237 7.05 6.20 3.65
C SER A 237 7.66 7.31 4.51
N GLU A 238 8.81 7.83 4.08
CA GLU A 238 9.56 8.86 4.80
C GLU A 238 10.10 9.89 3.82
N ASN A 239 10.05 11.18 4.16
CA ASN A 239 10.66 12.26 3.40
C ASN A 239 10.10 12.36 1.97
N ILE A 240 8.79 12.56 1.85
CA ILE A 240 8.08 12.57 0.58
C ILE A 240 7.81 13.99 0.08
N LEU A 241 8.19 14.27 -1.18
CA LEU A 241 7.89 15.51 -1.87
C LEU A 241 7.01 15.24 -3.09
N VAL A 242 5.84 15.88 -3.15
CA VAL A 242 5.00 15.98 -4.34
C VAL A 242 4.95 17.44 -4.77
N GLU A 243 5.44 17.74 -5.98
CA GLU A 243 5.64 19.11 -6.45
C GLU A 243 5.14 19.29 -7.89
N GLY A 244 4.40 20.37 -8.19
CA GLY A 244 4.00 20.69 -9.57
C GLY A 244 3.08 19.65 -10.21
N SER A 245 2.52 18.73 -9.42
CA SER A 245 1.89 17.51 -9.89
C SER A 245 0.39 17.65 -10.01
N GLU A 246 -0.24 16.76 -10.77
CA GLU A 246 -1.67 16.86 -11.07
C GLU A 246 -2.39 15.51 -10.96
N SER A 247 -3.60 15.51 -10.41
CA SER A 247 -4.47 14.34 -10.40
C SER A 247 -5.86 14.66 -10.92
N VAL A 248 -6.35 13.82 -11.83
CA VAL A 248 -7.61 14.04 -12.56
C VAL A 248 -8.46 12.78 -12.56
N GLY A 249 -9.62 12.82 -11.88
CA GLY A 249 -10.65 11.78 -12.04
C GLY A 249 -10.47 10.53 -11.20
N ALA A 250 -9.64 10.55 -10.16
CA ALA A 250 -9.48 9.43 -9.23
C ALA A 250 -10.80 9.11 -8.51
N SER A 251 -11.14 7.82 -8.38
CA SER A 251 -12.38 7.36 -7.71
C SER A 251 -12.34 7.44 -6.19
N ASP A 252 -11.20 7.87 -5.64
CA ASP A 252 -10.94 8.06 -4.22
C ASP A 252 -10.17 9.39 -4.09
N ALA A 253 -8.98 9.41 -3.49
CA ALA A 253 -8.14 10.60 -3.43
C ALA A 253 -7.26 10.82 -4.68
N GLY A 254 -7.21 12.06 -5.14
CA GLY A 254 -6.37 12.50 -6.24
C GLY A 254 -4.89 12.45 -5.88
N ILE A 255 -4.48 13.21 -4.86
CA ILE A 255 -3.13 13.23 -4.30
C ILE A 255 -3.21 12.91 -2.81
N TYR A 256 -2.82 11.69 -2.47
CA TYR A 256 -2.88 11.12 -1.14
C TYR A 256 -1.47 10.92 -0.60
N VAL A 257 -1.23 11.19 0.69
CA VAL A 257 -0.09 10.66 1.43
C VAL A 257 -0.57 10.06 2.75
N GLY A 258 -0.19 8.82 3.02
CA GLY A 258 -0.68 8.04 4.17
C GLY A 258 0.44 7.44 5.01
N GLN A 259 0.21 7.20 6.30
CA GLN A 259 1.11 6.47 7.20
C GLN A 259 2.59 6.87 7.03
N THR A 260 2.86 8.16 6.84
CA THR A 260 4.17 8.69 6.43
C THR A 260 4.74 9.58 7.52
N ASN A 261 6.06 9.59 7.72
CA ASN A 261 6.65 10.47 8.75
C ASN A 261 6.56 11.93 8.34
N THR A 262 7.11 12.28 7.17
CA THR A 262 7.18 13.66 6.67
C THR A 262 6.78 13.71 5.20
N ALA A 263 5.87 14.63 4.88
CA ALA A 263 5.39 14.82 3.52
C ALA A 263 5.10 16.30 3.22
N ILE A 264 5.54 16.75 2.04
CA ILE A 264 5.22 18.07 1.50
C ILE A 264 4.53 17.86 0.15
N ILE A 265 3.32 18.39 0.03
CA ILE A 265 2.59 18.48 -1.24
C ILE A 265 2.49 19.97 -1.58
N ARG A 266 3.11 20.37 -2.69
CA ARG A 266 3.13 21.78 -3.09
C ARG A 266 2.95 22.04 -4.57
N ASP A 267 2.50 23.25 -4.89
CA ASP A 267 2.33 23.75 -6.26
C ASP A 267 1.55 22.77 -7.15
N SER A 268 0.67 21.97 -6.57
CA SER A 268 0.00 20.83 -7.22
C SER A 268 -1.49 21.10 -7.40
N ARG A 269 -2.12 20.35 -8.30
CA ARG A 269 -3.53 20.51 -8.66
C ARG A 269 -4.29 19.20 -8.59
N ALA A 270 -5.46 19.20 -7.98
CA ALA A 270 -6.37 18.05 -8.00
C ALA A 270 -7.74 18.49 -8.52
N VAL A 271 -8.24 17.80 -9.54
CA VAL A 271 -9.50 18.14 -10.22
C VAL A 271 -10.36 16.92 -10.54
N TYR A 272 -11.68 17.02 -10.32
CA TYR A 272 -12.66 15.93 -10.57
C TYR A 272 -12.39 14.59 -9.87
N ASN A 273 -11.67 14.60 -8.75
CA ASN A 273 -11.50 13.44 -7.88
C ASN A 273 -12.65 13.39 -6.84
N VAL A 274 -12.77 12.28 -6.09
CA VAL A 274 -13.63 12.30 -4.90
C VAL A 274 -13.01 13.23 -3.86
N MET A 275 -11.83 12.89 -3.34
CA MET A 275 -11.02 13.84 -2.59
C MET A 275 -9.90 14.41 -3.45
N GLY A 276 -9.72 15.73 -3.44
CA GLY A 276 -8.60 16.37 -4.14
C GLY A 276 -7.26 15.96 -3.54
N PHE A 277 -7.09 16.28 -2.25
CA PHE A 277 -5.87 16.03 -1.48
C PHE A 277 -6.19 15.33 -0.17
N GLU A 278 -5.33 14.39 0.22
CA GLU A 278 -5.49 13.62 1.46
C GLU A 278 -4.16 13.41 2.20
N ILE A 279 -4.20 13.67 3.51
CA ILE A 279 -3.16 13.37 4.48
C ILE A 279 -3.79 12.43 5.52
N GLU A 280 -3.32 11.19 5.56
CA GLU A 280 -3.81 10.12 6.43
C GLU A 280 -2.69 9.68 7.37
N ASN A 281 -2.87 9.78 8.69
CA ASN A 281 -1.91 9.25 9.67
C ASN A 281 -0.44 9.66 9.45
N VAL A 282 -0.25 10.90 8.98
CA VAL A 282 1.08 11.49 8.75
C VAL A 282 1.54 12.21 10.01
N GLN A 283 2.80 12.07 10.41
CA GLN A 283 3.31 12.75 11.62
C GLN A 283 3.67 14.23 11.37
N GLY A 284 4.15 14.55 10.17
CA GLY A 284 4.47 15.92 9.72
C GLY A 284 4.02 16.13 8.28
N GLY A 285 2.79 16.60 8.10
CA GLY A 285 2.17 16.84 6.80
C GLY A 285 2.13 18.32 6.41
N GLU A 286 2.29 18.63 5.12
CA GLU A 286 2.21 20.00 4.62
C GLU A 286 1.51 20.10 3.26
N TYR A 287 0.49 20.95 3.19
CA TYR A 287 -0.09 21.45 1.94
C TYR A 287 0.34 22.90 1.72
N ASP A 288 1.11 23.18 0.67
CA ASP A 288 1.56 24.55 0.33
C ASP A 288 1.22 24.92 -1.12
N ASN A 289 0.51 26.03 -1.34
CA ASN A 289 0.25 26.56 -2.69
C ASN A 289 -0.46 25.59 -3.66
N ASN A 290 -1.32 24.69 -3.17
CA ASN A 290 -2.08 23.76 -4.02
C ASN A 290 -3.43 24.31 -4.46
N VAL A 291 -3.99 23.71 -5.53
CA VAL A 291 -5.32 24.02 -6.06
C VAL A 291 -6.19 22.76 -6.07
N ALA A 292 -7.23 22.75 -5.25
CA ALA A 292 -8.26 21.70 -5.25
C ALA A 292 -9.55 22.25 -5.85
N GLU A 293 -9.95 21.76 -7.01
CA GLU A 293 -11.13 22.29 -7.71
C GLU A 293 -12.01 21.24 -8.39
N CYS A 294 -13.34 21.44 -8.43
CA CYS A 294 -14.28 20.50 -9.06
C CYS A 294 -14.20 19.05 -8.53
N ASN A 295 -13.64 18.82 -7.34
CA ASN A 295 -13.70 17.51 -6.67
C ASN A 295 -15.02 17.33 -5.90
N THR A 296 -15.26 16.20 -5.24
CA THR A 296 -16.32 16.09 -4.23
C THR A 296 -15.94 16.87 -2.97
N GLY A 297 -14.73 16.65 -2.46
CA GLY A 297 -14.11 17.44 -1.41
C GLY A 297 -12.70 17.91 -1.79
N GLY A 298 -12.27 19.05 -1.27
CA GLY A 298 -10.98 19.67 -1.62
C GLY A 298 -9.79 19.05 -0.90
N PHE A 299 -9.71 19.24 0.41
CA PHE A 299 -8.60 18.78 1.27
C PHE A 299 -9.11 17.95 2.45
N LEU A 300 -8.37 16.89 2.82
CA LEU A 300 -8.64 16.03 3.96
C LEU A 300 -7.36 15.82 4.79
N ILE A 301 -7.48 15.93 6.11
CA ILE A 301 -6.47 15.56 7.11
C ILE A 301 -7.17 14.71 8.17
N TYR A 302 -6.76 13.47 8.38
CA TYR A 302 -7.43 12.57 9.31
C TYR A 302 -6.57 11.37 9.72
N ASP A 303 -7.02 10.67 10.76
CA ASP A 303 -6.46 9.37 11.13
C ASP A 303 -7.47 8.24 10.89
N LEU A 304 -7.01 7.12 10.37
CA LEU A 304 -7.76 5.86 10.26
C LEU A 304 -7.50 4.92 11.44
N GLU A 305 -8.51 4.11 11.76
CA GLU A 305 -8.45 3.07 12.78
C GLU A 305 -7.73 1.78 12.31
N ASN A 306 -7.14 1.06 13.26
CA ASN A 306 -6.54 -0.27 13.10
C ASN A 306 -5.41 -0.33 12.07
N ILE A 307 -4.57 0.71 12.02
CA ILE A 307 -3.43 0.80 11.10
C ILE A 307 -2.06 0.86 11.82
N THR A 308 -0.99 1.13 11.05
CA THR A 308 0.41 1.02 11.48
C THR A 308 0.93 2.21 12.29
N GLN A 309 0.37 3.40 12.06
CA GLN A 309 0.82 4.68 12.62
C GLN A 309 -0.38 5.62 12.82
N TYR A 310 -0.25 6.62 13.70
CA TYR A 310 -1.21 7.72 13.88
C TYR A 310 -0.55 9.06 13.58
N GLY A 311 -1.38 10.03 13.20
CA GLY A 311 -0.96 11.37 12.89
C GLY A 311 -0.52 12.17 14.11
N ASP A 312 0.11 13.31 13.87
CA ASP A 312 0.58 14.19 14.95
C ASP A 312 0.44 15.67 14.62
N THR A 313 0.92 16.13 13.47
CA THR A 313 0.93 17.56 13.12
C THR A 313 0.85 17.79 11.61
N SER A 314 -0.01 18.72 11.18
CA SER A 314 -0.12 19.12 9.78
C SER A 314 -0.37 20.61 9.56
N VAL A 315 0.20 21.17 8.49
CA VAL A 315 0.05 22.59 8.11
C VAL A 315 -0.57 22.71 6.72
N MET A 316 -1.64 23.48 6.60
CA MET A 316 -2.30 23.83 5.35
C MET A 316 -2.18 25.33 5.09
N ILE A 317 -1.38 25.70 4.09
CA ILE A 317 -1.03 27.10 3.82
C ILE A 317 -1.11 27.51 2.35
N ASN A 318 -1.65 28.71 2.09
CA ASN A 318 -1.71 29.33 0.75
C ASN A 318 -2.45 28.50 -0.32
N ASN A 319 -3.32 27.58 0.06
CA ASN A 319 -4.05 26.73 -0.87
C ASN A 319 -5.33 27.43 -1.35
N LEU A 320 -5.78 27.01 -2.53
CA LEU A 320 -7.07 27.40 -3.12
C LEU A 320 -7.97 26.16 -3.21
N ALA A 321 -9.05 26.14 -2.45
CA ALA A 321 -10.15 25.20 -2.62
C ALA A 321 -11.30 25.94 -3.29
N ARG A 322 -11.76 25.46 -4.46
CA ARG A 322 -12.88 26.11 -5.15
C ARG A 322 -13.79 25.16 -5.89
N ASN A 323 -15.10 25.44 -5.88
CA ASN A 323 -16.06 24.73 -6.72
C ASN A 323 -16.00 23.19 -6.57
N ASN A 324 -15.62 22.68 -5.39
CA ASN A 324 -15.56 21.24 -5.11
C ASN A 324 -16.96 20.70 -4.87
N ASN A 325 -17.75 20.55 -5.95
CA ASN A 325 -19.18 20.21 -5.92
C ASN A 325 -19.53 18.96 -6.74
N THR A 326 -18.54 18.19 -7.20
CA THR A 326 -18.78 16.96 -7.97
C THR A 326 -19.45 15.92 -7.07
N TYR A 327 -20.49 15.22 -7.55
CA TYR A 327 -21.12 14.13 -6.80
C TYR A 327 -20.10 13.08 -6.33
N ASN A 328 -20.33 12.42 -5.19
CA ASN A 328 -19.41 11.39 -4.70
C ASN A 328 -19.56 10.10 -5.54
N PHE A 329 -18.46 9.60 -6.11
CA PHE A 329 -18.41 8.41 -6.94
C PHE A 329 -17.44 7.33 -6.40
N ALA A 330 -17.09 7.41 -5.12
CA ALA A 330 -16.29 6.40 -4.44
C ALA A 330 -17.08 5.10 -4.23
N HIS A 331 -16.37 3.98 -4.25
CA HIS A 331 -16.94 2.64 -4.11
C HIS A 331 -17.22 2.25 -2.65
N SER A 332 -16.36 2.64 -1.72
CA SER A 332 -16.38 2.22 -0.31
C SER A 332 -15.35 3.02 0.50
N GLY A 333 -15.32 2.83 1.82
CA GLY A 333 -14.35 3.46 2.73
C GLY A 333 -14.83 4.82 3.23
N LEU A 334 -14.07 5.48 4.11
CA LEU A 334 -14.53 6.71 4.76
C LEU A 334 -14.80 7.85 3.76
N VAL A 335 -14.06 7.90 2.65
CA VAL A 335 -14.25 8.91 1.60
C VAL A 335 -15.59 8.77 0.86
N SER A 336 -16.25 7.59 0.85
CA SER A 336 -17.56 7.41 0.21
C SER A 336 -18.70 8.11 0.95
N ALA A 337 -18.40 8.60 2.15
CA ALA A 337 -19.27 9.40 2.99
C ALA A 337 -19.09 10.91 2.82
N VAL A 338 -17.98 11.35 2.24
CA VAL A 338 -17.66 12.77 2.14
C VAL A 338 -18.73 13.45 1.29
N PRO A 339 -19.39 14.49 1.80
CA PRO A 339 -20.43 15.16 1.04
C PRO A 339 -19.82 16.03 -0.04
N ARG A 340 -20.49 16.08 -1.20
CA ARG A 340 -20.15 17.06 -2.24
C ARG A 340 -20.23 18.47 -1.68
N GLY A 341 -19.38 19.36 -2.14
CA GLY A 341 -19.39 20.73 -1.65
C GLY A 341 -18.52 20.94 -0.42
N THR A 342 -17.46 20.16 -0.25
CA THR A 342 -16.56 20.26 0.91
C THR A 342 -15.26 20.94 0.52
N GLY A 343 -14.90 22.04 1.20
CA GLY A 343 -13.60 22.71 1.01
C GLY A 343 -12.45 21.95 1.68
N PHE A 344 -12.48 21.90 3.01
CA PHE A 344 -11.57 21.14 3.87
C PHE A 344 -12.38 20.35 4.90
N ILE A 345 -12.00 19.10 5.14
CA ILE A 345 -12.59 18.26 6.20
C ILE A 345 -11.53 17.57 7.04
N THR A 346 -11.77 17.44 8.35
CA THR A 346 -10.88 16.74 9.30
C THR A 346 -11.64 15.85 10.27
N LEU A 347 -10.99 14.74 10.67
CA LEU A 347 -11.55 13.71 11.53
C LEU A 347 -10.45 13.06 12.40
N GLY A 348 -10.59 13.10 13.73
CA GLY A 348 -9.73 12.35 14.67
C GLY A 348 -8.23 12.64 14.58
N TYR A 349 -7.83 13.89 14.31
CA TYR A 349 -6.42 14.25 14.08
C TYR A 349 -6.02 15.51 14.89
N ASP A 350 -4.83 15.51 15.47
CA ASP A 350 -4.35 16.59 16.34
C ASP A 350 -3.42 17.58 15.63
N ASN A 351 -3.34 18.81 16.18
CA ASN A 351 -2.42 19.88 15.79
C ASN A 351 -2.45 20.20 14.28
N ILE A 352 -3.52 20.88 13.86
CA ILE A 352 -3.70 21.31 12.47
C ILE A 352 -3.71 22.84 12.40
N GLU A 353 -2.85 23.43 11.57
CA GLU A 353 -2.87 24.87 11.26
C GLU A 353 -3.38 25.10 9.84
N VAL A 354 -4.47 25.86 9.69
CA VAL A 354 -5.09 26.23 8.43
C VAL A 354 -4.97 27.73 8.26
N VAL A 355 -4.02 28.17 7.42
CA VAL A 355 -3.61 29.57 7.33
C VAL A 355 -3.50 30.10 5.90
N ASN A 356 -3.97 31.32 5.65
CA ASN A 356 -3.85 32.00 4.34
C ASN A 356 -4.44 31.23 3.16
N ASN A 357 -5.44 30.38 3.38
CA ASN A 357 -6.12 29.64 2.32
C ASN A 357 -7.34 30.42 1.80
N VAL A 358 -7.77 30.10 0.59
CA VAL A 358 -8.99 30.60 -0.01
C VAL A 358 -9.94 29.43 -0.24
N PHE A 359 -11.16 29.55 0.29
CA PHE A 359 -12.27 28.63 0.10
C PHE A 359 -13.41 29.35 -0.60
N GLU A 360 -13.83 28.89 -1.77
CA GLU A 360 -14.90 29.54 -2.53
C GLU A 360 -15.83 28.55 -3.25
N ASP A 361 -17.13 28.86 -3.25
CA ASP A 361 -18.15 28.14 -4.03
C ASP A 361 -18.29 26.66 -3.64
N HIS A 362 -18.48 26.39 -2.34
CA HIS A 362 -18.67 25.04 -1.80
C HIS A 362 -20.13 24.81 -1.40
N SER A 363 -20.80 23.79 -1.94
CA SER A 363 -22.23 23.59 -1.71
C SER A 363 -22.57 23.20 -0.26
N THR A 364 -21.65 22.57 0.47
CA THR A 364 -21.83 22.11 1.87
C THR A 364 -21.13 23.01 2.88
N ALA A 365 -19.81 23.18 2.81
CA ALA A 365 -19.06 24.07 3.71
C ALA A 365 -17.63 24.34 3.21
N ALA A 366 -17.04 25.45 3.68
CA ALA A 366 -15.61 25.70 3.46
C ALA A 366 -14.75 24.82 4.38
N VAL A 367 -15.11 24.70 5.65
CA VAL A 367 -14.44 23.82 6.62
C VAL A 367 -15.46 22.98 7.36
N ILE A 368 -15.23 21.67 7.44
CA ILE A 368 -15.98 20.71 8.26
C ILE A 368 -14.98 20.08 9.23
N TYR A 369 -15.23 20.12 10.54
CA TYR A 369 -14.44 19.34 11.48
C TYR A 369 -15.34 18.49 12.36
N THR A 370 -15.06 17.20 12.35
CA THR A 370 -15.91 16.14 12.91
C THR A 370 -15.08 15.15 13.72
N SER A 371 -15.76 14.26 14.43
CA SER A 371 -15.18 13.28 15.35
C SER A 371 -15.73 11.89 15.04
N TYR A 372 -14.94 10.85 15.34
CA TYR A 372 -15.35 9.45 15.17
C TYR A 372 -16.57 9.10 16.02
N GLU A 373 -16.82 9.82 17.11
CA GLU A 373 -18.05 9.69 17.90
C GLU A 373 -19.32 9.88 17.05
N LEU A 374 -19.30 10.71 16.01
CA LEU A 374 -20.45 10.89 15.12
C LEU A 374 -20.73 9.64 14.26
N ILE A 375 -19.70 8.86 13.98
CA ILE A 375 -19.73 7.69 13.08
C ILE A 375 -19.97 6.42 13.89
N ASP A 376 -19.16 6.19 14.92
CA ASP A 376 -19.17 4.96 15.71
C ASP A 376 -20.10 5.06 16.93
N GLY A 377 -20.38 6.27 17.39
CA GLY A 377 -21.03 6.56 18.68
C GLY A 377 -20.03 6.72 19.83
N LYS A 378 -20.50 7.32 20.93
CA LYS A 378 -19.68 7.59 22.12
C LYS A 378 -19.06 6.31 22.68
N ASP A 379 -17.74 6.35 22.90
CA ASP A 379 -16.91 5.25 23.43
C ASP A 379 -16.90 3.95 22.60
N LYS A 380 -17.46 3.96 21.37
CA LYS A 380 -17.62 2.77 20.52
C LYS A 380 -16.52 2.56 19.47
N THR A 381 -15.64 3.54 19.24
CA THR A 381 -14.51 3.39 18.31
C THR A 381 -13.67 2.17 18.67
N ALA A 382 -13.51 1.23 17.73
CA ALA A 382 -12.91 -0.07 18.01
C ALA A 382 -11.42 0.04 18.36
N ASP A 383 -10.72 0.96 17.70
CA ASP A 383 -9.32 1.24 17.96
C ASP A 383 -9.12 2.24 19.10
N LYS A 384 -8.75 1.75 20.28
CA LYS A 384 -8.53 2.55 21.49
C LYS A 384 -7.19 3.30 21.50
N LYS A 385 -6.36 3.10 20.48
CA LYS A 385 -5.09 3.81 20.27
C LYS A 385 -5.30 5.13 19.53
N LEU A 386 -6.36 5.21 18.72
CA LEU A 386 -6.77 6.39 17.98
C LEU A 386 -7.41 7.42 18.92
N ASP A 387 -7.13 8.70 18.68
CA ASP A 387 -7.89 9.79 19.29
C ASP A 387 -9.09 10.12 18.41
N PRO A 388 -10.33 9.91 18.87
CA PRO A 388 -11.49 10.07 18.00
C PRO A 388 -11.85 11.54 17.71
N TYR A 389 -11.18 12.51 18.34
CA TYR A 389 -11.50 13.95 18.22
C TYR A 389 -10.38 14.72 17.54
N THR A 390 -10.75 15.74 16.76
CA THR A 390 -9.78 16.70 16.22
C THR A 390 -9.49 17.78 17.27
N GLU A 391 -8.22 17.97 17.64
CA GLU A 391 -7.82 18.95 18.66
C GLU A 391 -6.57 19.75 18.26
N GLY A 392 -6.37 20.91 18.88
CA GLY A 392 -5.28 21.82 18.49
C GLY A 392 -5.49 22.43 17.10
N LEU A 393 -6.76 22.62 16.69
CA LEU A 393 -7.14 23.15 15.37
C LEU A 393 -7.03 24.68 15.36
N HIS A 394 -6.15 25.23 14.53
CA HIS A 394 -5.88 26.66 14.42
C HIS A 394 -6.26 27.17 13.03
N ILE A 395 -7.36 27.92 12.90
CA ILE A 395 -7.86 28.44 11.62
C ILE A 395 -7.75 29.96 11.61
N HIS A 396 -6.88 30.51 10.78
CA HIS A 396 -6.70 31.97 10.74
C HIS A 396 -6.24 32.53 9.40
N ASN A 397 -6.53 33.81 9.16
CA ASN A 397 -6.15 34.52 7.95
C ASN A 397 -6.64 33.88 6.63
N ASN A 398 -7.70 33.06 6.69
CA ASN A 398 -8.32 32.47 5.51
C ASN A 398 -9.40 33.39 4.95
N VAL A 399 -9.74 33.18 3.68
CA VAL A 399 -10.87 33.83 3.00
C VAL A 399 -11.91 32.77 2.66
N MET A 400 -13.16 32.95 3.10
CA MET A 400 -14.25 32.01 2.85
C MET A 400 -15.43 32.73 2.18
N LYS A 401 -15.87 32.23 1.03
CA LYS A 401 -16.90 32.84 0.19
C LYS A 401 -17.90 31.79 -0.30
N ASN A 402 -19.18 32.16 -0.35
CA ASN A 402 -20.26 31.38 -0.96
C ASN A 402 -20.20 29.89 -0.62
N SER A 403 -20.27 29.56 0.68
CA SER A 403 -20.20 28.18 1.18
C SER A 403 -21.52 27.75 1.86
N GLY A 404 -21.93 26.50 1.70
CA GLY A 404 -23.15 25.97 2.33
C GLY A 404 -24.48 26.39 1.68
N TYR A 405 -24.47 26.67 0.37
CA TYR A 405 -25.66 27.15 -0.34
C TYR A 405 -26.58 26.03 -0.88
N ASP A 406 -26.11 24.77 -0.96
CA ASP A 406 -26.84 23.65 -1.54
C ASP A 406 -26.35 22.31 -0.94
N LEU A 407 -26.89 21.96 0.23
CA LEU A 407 -26.59 20.69 0.88
C LEU A 407 -27.12 19.51 0.04
N PRO A 408 -26.33 18.45 -0.18
CA PRO A 408 -26.82 17.27 -0.87
C PRO A 408 -27.93 16.56 -0.07
N PRO A 409 -28.92 15.97 -0.77
CA PRO A 409 -29.97 15.18 -0.12
C PRO A 409 -29.38 13.91 0.53
N PRO A 410 -30.08 13.31 1.52
CA PRO A 410 -29.64 12.05 2.14
C PRO A 410 -29.63 10.91 1.13
N ASP A 411 -28.57 10.10 1.18
CA ASP A 411 -28.52 8.82 0.48
C ASP A 411 -29.19 7.74 1.33
N LEU A 412 -30.52 7.65 1.24
CA LEU A 412 -31.30 6.71 2.05
C LEU A 412 -30.95 5.24 1.80
N GLU A 413 -30.37 4.90 0.66
CA GLU A 413 -29.91 3.54 0.35
C GLU A 413 -28.63 3.22 1.13
N LYS A 414 -27.65 4.13 1.13
CA LYS A 414 -26.44 4.00 1.95
C LYS A 414 -26.76 3.93 3.45
N VAL A 415 -27.67 4.77 3.93
CA VAL A 415 -28.13 4.75 5.33
C VAL A 415 -28.79 3.41 5.68
N ALA A 416 -29.65 2.88 4.81
CA ALA A 416 -30.26 1.57 5.02
C ALA A 416 -29.24 0.42 5.03
N ASN A 417 -28.05 0.64 4.45
CA ASN A 417 -26.93 -0.29 4.44
C ASN A 417 -25.92 -0.04 5.59
N GLY A 418 -26.24 0.85 6.55
CA GLY A 418 -25.43 1.11 7.74
C GLY A 418 -24.34 2.18 7.57
N GLU A 419 -24.31 2.90 6.45
CA GLU A 419 -23.39 4.04 6.23
C GLU A 419 -24.01 5.32 6.82
N VAL A 420 -24.10 5.40 8.14
CA VAL A 420 -24.73 6.52 8.88
C VAL A 420 -24.03 7.83 8.58
N GLU A 421 -22.74 7.83 8.33
CA GLU A 421 -21.95 8.99 7.93
C GLU A 421 -22.48 9.70 6.66
N SER A 422 -23.18 8.97 5.78
CA SER A 422 -23.83 9.56 4.61
C SER A 422 -25.00 10.51 4.95
N VAL A 423 -25.47 10.52 6.21
CA VAL A 423 -26.48 11.50 6.68
C VAL A 423 -25.89 12.83 7.10
N LEU A 424 -24.56 12.99 7.20
CA LEU A 424 -23.94 14.22 7.71
C LEU A 424 -24.54 15.52 7.09
N PRO A 425 -24.73 15.64 5.77
CA PRO A 425 -25.37 16.82 5.16
C PRO A 425 -26.80 17.04 5.61
N THR A 426 -27.53 15.95 5.79
CA THR A 426 -28.92 15.97 6.26
C THR A 426 -29.00 16.35 7.73
N LEU A 427 -28.06 15.88 8.56
CA LEU A 427 -27.93 16.30 9.95
C LEU A 427 -27.69 17.81 10.05
N ILE A 428 -26.71 18.32 9.29
CA ILE A 428 -26.41 19.76 9.22
C ILE A 428 -27.67 20.54 8.78
N GLY A 429 -28.31 20.10 7.69
CA GLY A 429 -29.49 20.79 7.15
C GLY A 429 -30.70 20.76 8.08
N LEU A 430 -31.00 19.62 8.69
CA LEU A 430 -32.12 19.43 9.61
C LEU A 430 -31.96 20.31 10.85
N LYS A 431 -30.77 20.26 11.48
CA LYS A 431 -30.48 21.01 12.70
C LYS A 431 -30.33 22.51 12.48
N ASN A 432 -30.15 22.94 11.22
CA ASN A 432 -30.12 24.35 10.82
C ASN A 432 -31.40 24.84 10.13
N LEU A 433 -32.54 24.15 10.31
CA LEU A 433 -33.82 24.59 9.74
C LEU A 433 -34.33 25.89 10.42
N PRO A 434 -34.74 26.91 9.64
CA PRO A 434 -35.31 28.15 10.19
C PRO A 434 -36.53 27.93 11.09
N ILE A 435 -37.28 26.85 10.84
CA ILE A 435 -38.53 26.49 11.53
C ILE A 435 -38.27 25.88 12.92
N ILE A 436 -37.11 25.24 13.13
CA ILE A 436 -36.72 24.68 14.44
C ILE A 436 -36.20 25.80 15.36
N ASN A 437 -35.59 26.83 14.78
CA ASN A 437 -35.09 28.01 15.49
C ASN A 437 -36.20 29.03 15.87
N ASP A 438 -37.45 28.84 15.43
CA ASP A 438 -38.64 29.64 15.79
C ASP A 438 -39.88 28.75 16.04
N PRO A 439 -40.26 28.49 17.31
CA PRO A 439 -41.37 27.59 17.68
C PRO A 439 -42.74 27.96 17.08
N THR A 440 -42.91 29.17 16.54
CA THR A 440 -44.19 29.66 16.03
C THR A 440 -44.51 29.22 14.59
N GLN A 441 -43.55 28.63 13.86
CA GLN A 441 -43.69 28.29 12.44
C GLN A 441 -43.87 26.78 12.15
N LEU A 442 -43.89 25.93 13.18
CA LEU A 442 -43.83 24.46 13.09
C LEU A 442 -45.04 23.76 12.39
N LEU A 443 -46.16 24.45 12.14
CA LEU A 443 -47.42 23.83 11.68
C LEU A 443 -47.75 24.01 10.18
N GLY A 444 -46.85 24.63 9.39
CA GLY A 444 -47.17 25.10 8.03
C GLY A 444 -46.49 24.41 6.84
N SER A 445 -45.44 23.58 7.03
CA SER A 445 -44.62 23.10 5.92
C SER A 445 -44.13 21.66 6.12
N LEU A 446 -44.91 20.68 5.65
CA LEU A 446 -44.50 19.28 5.60
C LEU A 446 -44.03 18.83 4.21
N ASP A 447 -44.33 19.59 3.15
CA ASP A 447 -44.06 19.15 1.77
C ASP A 447 -42.64 19.50 1.25
N ASN A 448 -41.79 20.19 2.04
CA ASN A 448 -40.45 20.65 1.59
C ASN A 448 -39.33 20.65 2.67
N ILE A 449 -39.49 19.92 3.78
CA ILE A 449 -38.53 19.92 4.92
C ILE A 449 -37.09 19.52 4.51
N LEU A 450 -36.93 18.65 3.50
CA LEU A 450 -35.63 18.10 3.09
C LEU A 450 -34.73 19.07 2.30
N ASN A 451 -35.27 20.20 1.78
CA ASN A 451 -34.53 21.16 0.94
C ASN A 451 -34.41 22.57 1.55
N LEU A 452 -34.65 22.73 2.86
CA LEU A 452 -34.72 24.04 3.52
C LEU A 452 -33.49 24.38 4.39
N GLY A 453 -32.65 23.41 4.73
CA GLY A 453 -31.44 23.63 5.52
C GLY A 453 -30.28 24.15 4.69
N LYS A 454 -29.42 24.99 5.28
CA LYS A 454 -28.18 25.50 4.67
C LYS A 454 -26.96 25.07 5.49
N GLY A 455 -25.81 25.01 4.84
CA GLY A 455 -24.52 24.86 5.52
C GLY A 455 -23.98 26.20 6.02
N ALA A 456 -22.66 26.28 6.21
CA ALA A 456 -21.96 27.46 6.70
C ALA A 456 -20.56 27.58 6.06
N HIS A 457 -19.83 28.65 6.38
CA HIS A 457 -18.38 28.69 6.14
C HIS A 457 -17.66 27.63 7.00
N ILE A 458 -17.89 27.61 8.31
CA ILE A 458 -17.30 26.63 9.23
C ILE A 458 -18.39 25.78 9.90
N VAL A 459 -18.27 24.45 9.83
CA VAL A 459 -19.20 23.50 10.45
C VAL A 459 -18.46 22.60 11.44
N TRP A 460 -19.00 22.47 12.65
CA TRP A 460 -18.52 21.61 13.73
C TRP A 460 -19.60 20.65 14.24
N ASP A 461 -19.22 19.43 14.57
CA ASP A 461 -20.07 18.50 15.32
C ASP A 461 -20.29 18.86 16.80
N GLY A 462 -19.46 19.71 17.42
CA GLY A 462 -19.60 20.08 18.83
C GLY A 462 -19.04 19.06 19.83
N LEU A 463 -18.49 17.93 19.37
CA LEU A 463 -18.14 16.79 20.21
C LEU A 463 -16.70 16.87 20.74
N ARG A 464 -16.48 16.37 21.96
CA ARG A 464 -15.18 16.33 22.68
C ARG A 464 -15.20 15.19 23.70
N ASP A 465 -14.03 14.63 24.02
CA ASP A 465 -13.91 13.66 25.13
C ASP A 465 -13.95 14.31 26.52
N ASP A 466 -14.46 13.54 27.48
CA ASP A 466 -14.37 13.81 28.91
C ASP A 466 -13.16 13.09 29.52
N LEU A 467 -12.62 13.58 30.63
CA LEU A 467 -11.51 12.91 31.33
C LEU A 467 -11.95 11.52 31.83
N ASP A 468 -11.30 10.47 31.35
CA ASP A 468 -11.39 9.13 31.95
C ASP A 468 -10.27 8.98 33.00
N ALA A 469 -10.61 9.29 34.26
CA ALA A 469 -9.66 9.22 35.37
C ALA A 469 -9.28 7.79 35.77
N ASP A 470 -10.07 6.79 35.37
CA ASP A 470 -9.84 5.38 35.69
C ASP A 470 -9.07 4.66 34.57
N CYS A 471 -8.90 5.28 33.40
CA CYS A 471 -8.16 4.71 32.28
C CYS A 471 -6.64 4.62 32.58
N PRO A 472 -6.05 3.42 32.70
CA PRO A 472 -4.63 3.28 32.96
C PRO A 472 -3.80 3.67 31.73
N TYR A 473 -2.58 4.18 31.98
CA TYR A 473 -1.62 4.41 30.91
C TYR A 473 -1.32 3.10 30.14
N PRO A 474 -1.33 3.12 28.80
CA PRO A 474 -1.22 1.91 27.98
C PRO A 474 0.14 1.23 28.11
N LYS A 475 0.15 -0.09 27.86
CA LYS A 475 1.35 -0.93 27.95
C LYS A 475 1.55 -1.75 26.69
N ASP A 476 2.82 -2.04 26.38
CA ASP A 476 3.22 -2.96 25.32
C ASP A 476 2.88 -4.42 25.67
N SER A 477 3.11 -5.33 24.72
CA SER A 477 2.91 -6.77 24.89
C SER A 477 3.77 -7.41 25.98
N SER A 478 4.86 -6.75 26.39
CA SER A 478 5.74 -7.16 27.49
C SER A 478 5.33 -6.56 28.85
N GLY A 479 4.28 -5.73 28.88
CA GLY A 479 3.78 -5.05 30.06
C GLY A 479 4.55 -3.77 30.46
N ASN A 480 5.44 -3.26 29.61
CA ASN A 480 6.11 -1.97 29.82
C ASN A 480 5.23 -0.81 29.32
N PRO A 481 5.35 0.40 29.89
CA PRO A 481 4.62 1.57 29.38
C PRO A 481 4.98 1.86 27.91
N VAL A 482 3.96 2.15 27.09
CA VAL A 482 4.15 2.65 25.71
C VAL A 482 4.94 3.96 25.75
N PRO A 483 5.86 4.24 24.80
CA PRO A 483 6.52 5.55 24.72
C PRO A 483 5.52 6.71 24.67
N MET A 484 5.89 7.89 25.17
CA MET A 484 5.05 9.11 25.09
C MET A 484 5.84 10.27 24.49
N ASP A 485 5.10 11.22 23.92
CA ASP A 485 5.61 12.53 23.52
C ASP A 485 5.92 13.42 24.74
N SER A 486 6.30 14.69 24.49
CA SER A 486 6.57 15.65 25.55
C SER A 486 5.34 16.09 26.36
N ASN A 487 4.14 15.80 25.87
CA ASN A 487 2.86 16.15 26.49
C ASN A 487 2.29 14.99 27.33
N GLY A 488 2.85 13.79 27.19
CA GLY A 488 2.35 12.58 27.82
C GLY A 488 1.37 11.78 26.94
N LYS A 489 1.18 12.16 25.67
CA LYS A 489 0.39 11.40 24.70
C LYS A 489 1.14 10.11 24.34
N PRO A 490 0.51 8.93 24.43
CA PRO A 490 1.12 7.66 24.01
C PRO A 490 1.42 7.64 22.51
N LEU A 491 2.61 7.16 22.15
CA LEU A 491 3.05 6.98 20.76
C LEU A 491 2.77 5.54 20.32
N HIS A 492 1.55 5.31 19.85
CA HIS A 492 1.10 3.99 19.41
C HIS A 492 1.65 3.58 18.04
N THR A 493 1.70 2.27 17.82
CA THR A 493 2.05 1.59 16.56
C THR A 493 1.14 0.36 16.43
N ASN A 494 1.19 -0.36 15.30
CA ASN A 494 0.49 -1.66 15.16
C ASN A 494 1.06 -2.78 16.04
N GLU A 495 2.27 -2.64 16.58
CA GLU A 495 2.89 -3.65 17.46
C GLU A 495 2.35 -3.56 18.90
N HIS A 496 1.77 -2.41 19.27
CA HIS A 496 1.17 -2.22 20.58
C HIS A 496 -0.24 -2.84 20.64
N PRO A 497 -0.59 -3.55 21.73
CA PRO A 497 -1.94 -4.08 21.90
C PRO A 497 -2.96 -2.94 22.01
N ASN A 498 -4.18 -3.21 21.57
CA ASN A 498 -5.29 -2.27 21.75
C ASN A 498 -5.60 -2.12 23.25
N PRO A 499 -5.51 -0.91 23.85
CA PRO A 499 -5.77 -0.74 25.28
C PRO A 499 -7.26 -0.94 25.62
N VAL A 500 -7.56 -1.06 26.92
CA VAL A 500 -8.93 -1.29 27.40
C VAL A 500 -9.83 -0.05 27.33
N CYS A 501 -9.24 1.13 27.15
CA CYS A 501 -9.89 2.45 27.11
C CYS A 501 -8.99 3.43 26.33
N HIS A 502 -9.55 4.55 25.88
CA HIS A 502 -8.79 5.63 25.26
C HIS A 502 -8.08 6.46 26.35
N TYR A 503 -6.76 6.44 26.37
CA TYR A 503 -6.00 7.22 27.35
C TYR A 503 -5.94 8.69 26.94
N ASN A 504 -6.60 9.57 27.70
CA ASN A 504 -6.70 11.00 27.37
C ASN A 504 -6.26 11.96 28.50
N ALA A 505 -5.70 11.44 29.60
CA ALA A 505 -5.36 12.26 30.77
C ALA A 505 -4.35 13.39 30.46
N TYR A 506 -3.55 13.25 29.40
CA TYR A 506 -2.61 14.27 28.92
C TYR A 506 -3.29 15.58 28.44
N LYS A 507 -4.61 15.53 28.21
CA LYS A 507 -5.43 16.68 27.78
C LYS A 507 -5.93 17.55 28.94
N PHE A 508 -5.81 17.07 30.18
CA PHE A 508 -6.41 17.67 31.36
C PHE A 508 -5.35 18.06 32.40
N ASP A 509 -5.63 19.11 33.16
CA ASP A 509 -4.79 19.56 34.27
C ASP A 509 -5.03 18.75 35.56
N ASP A 510 -4.25 19.04 36.61
CA ASP A 510 -4.36 18.36 37.92
C ASP A 510 -5.74 18.52 38.60
N LYS A 511 -6.62 19.39 38.09
CA LYS A 511 -7.99 19.61 38.59
C LYS A 511 -9.04 18.92 37.71
N GLY A 512 -8.63 18.21 36.67
CA GLY A 512 -9.50 17.59 35.67
C GLY A 512 -10.10 18.59 34.68
N ALA A 513 -9.56 19.81 34.59
CA ALA A 513 -9.99 20.78 33.60
C ALA A 513 -9.14 20.63 32.32
N ARG A 514 -9.80 20.64 31.15
CA ARG A 514 -9.12 20.55 29.86
C ARG A 514 -8.15 21.73 29.67
N ILE A 515 -6.94 21.43 29.18
CA ILE A 515 -5.89 22.43 28.95
C ILE A 515 -6.20 23.18 27.65
N GLN A 516 -6.82 24.34 27.77
CA GLN A 516 -7.19 25.23 26.66
C GLN A 516 -6.19 26.40 26.51
N PRO A 517 -5.97 26.93 25.29
CA PRO A 517 -6.56 26.49 24.01
C PRO A 517 -5.91 25.25 23.38
N LYS A 518 -4.85 24.71 23.99
CA LYS A 518 -4.00 23.65 23.42
C LYS A 518 -4.77 22.44 22.87
N TRP A 519 -5.68 21.87 23.66
CA TRP A 519 -6.51 20.72 23.28
C TRP A 519 -7.93 21.17 22.92
N GLY A 520 -8.03 22.19 22.08
CA GLY A 520 -9.26 22.82 21.61
C GLY A 520 -9.12 23.35 20.19
N SER A 521 -9.79 24.46 19.90
CA SER A 521 -9.80 25.09 18.58
C SER A 521 -9.75 26.61 18.69
N CYS A 522 -9.02 27.27 17.80
CA CYS A 522 -8.87 28.72 17.77
C CYS A 522 -9.10 29.29 16.37
N PHE A 523 -10.12 30.14 16.24
CA PHE A 523 -10.48 30.80 14.98
C PHE A 523 -10.34 32.31 15.12
N HIS A 524 -9.52 32.95 14.27
CA HIS A 524 -9.36 34.40 14.28
C HIS A 524 -8.88 34.95 12.94
N ASP A 525 -9.09 36.25 12.70
CA ASP A 525 -8.60 36.97 11.51
C ASP A 525 -8.98 36.36 10.14
N ASN A 526 -10.05 35.55 10.09
CA ASN A 526 -10.61 35.03 8.84
C ASN A 526 -11.56 36.06 8.21
N GLU A 527 -11.50 36.21 6.89
CA GLU A 527 -12.47 36.98 6.10
C GLU A 527 -13.63 36.06 5.70
N LEU A 528 -14.72 36.11 6.46
CA LEU A 528 -15.95 35.36 6.20
C LEU A 528 -16.94 36.27 5.48
N ALA A 529 -17.29 35.94 4.24
CA ALA A 529 -18.24 36.76 3.48
C ALA A 529 -19.68 36.64 4.04
N ASP A 530 -20.45 37.73 3.97
CA ASP A 530 -21.83 37.82 4.46
C ASP A 530 -22.85 37.03 3.59
N ASP A 531 -22.38 36.27 2.59
CA ASP A 531 -23.22 35.47 1.69
C ASP A 531 -23.63 34.11 2.29
N SER A 532 -22.97 33.70 3.38
CA SER A 532 -23.22 32.45 4.09
C SER A 532 -23.17 32.66 5.60
N GLU A 533 -23.73 31.70 6.34
CA GLU A 533 -23.60 31.69 7.80
C GLU A 533 -22.11 31.53 8.17
N PRO A 534 -21.55 32.35 9.08
CA PRO A 534 -20.14 32.26 9.46
C PRO A 534 -19.76 30.91 10.08
N TYR A 535 -20.66 30.33 10.88
CA TYR A 535 -20.33 29.19 11.71
C TYR A 535 -21.58 28.42 12.17
N LEU A 536 -21.48 27.10 12.23
CA LEU A 536 -22.49 26.20 12.79
C LEU A 536 -21.85 25.13 13.68
N ASN A 537 -22.42 24.93 14.86
CA ASN A 537 -22.22 23.78 15.72
C ASN A 537 -23.52 22.97 15.76
N PHE A 538 -23.52 21.74 15.24
CA PHE A 538 -24.74 20.93 15.18
C PHE A 538 -24.89 19.92 16.32
N HIS A 539 -24.03 19.92 17.33
CA HIS A 539 -24.16 19.09 18.55
C HIS A 539 -24.34 17.58 18.24
N GLY A 540 -23.53 17.04 17.33
CA GLY A 540 -23.46 15.62 17.03
C GLY A 540 -24.81 15.02 16.67
N THR A 541 -25.22 13.98 17.39
CA THR A 541 -26.52 13.31 17.23
C THR A 541 -27.60 13.79 18.21
N ASP A 542 -27.32 14.81 19.05
CA ASP A 542 -28.26 15.29 20.07
C ASP A 542 -29.61 15.69 19.44
N GLY A 543 -30.71 15.25 20.05
CA GLY A 543 -32.08 15.48 19.60
C GLY A 543 -32.61 14.49 18.56
N LEU A 544 -31.79 13.51 18.16
CA LEU A 544 -32.17 12.43 17.25
C LEU A 544 -32.25 11.06 17.94
N GLU A 545 -32.11 11.00 19.25
CA GLU A 545 -32.01 9.77 20.04
C GLU A 545 -33.26 8.90 19.87
N LEU A 546 -34.45 9.51 19.84
CA LEU A 546 -35.70 8.77 19.62
C LEU A 546 -35.80 8.21 18.19
N VAL A 547 -35.24 8.92 17.21
CA VAL A 547 -35.23 8.50 15.79
C VAL A 547 -34.23 7.36 15.59
N LEU A 548 -33.02 7.52 16.14
CA LEU A 548 -31.95 6.52 16.11
C LEU A 548 -32.36 5.26 16.87
N ALA A 549 -32.93 5.38 18.08
CA ALA A 549 -33.40 4.23 18.85
C ALA A 549 -34.56 3.48 18.15
N LEU A 550 -35.44 4.18 17.42
CA LEU A 550 -36.46 3.53 16.61
C LEU A 550 -35.87 2.79 15.39
N ALA A 551 -34.80 3.32 14.79
CA ALA A 551 -34.07 2.66 13.70
C ALA A 551 -33.31 1.42 14.21
N GLU A 552 -32.68 1.51 15.37
CA GLU A 552 -31.89 0.44 16.02
C GLU A 552 -32.75 -0.55 16.82
N GLN A 553 -34.08 -0.37 16.85
CA GLN A 553 -35.01 -1.14 17.69
C GLN A 553 -34.65 -1.15 19.19
N ASP A 554 -33.92 -0.14 19.65
CA ASP A 554 -33.54 -0.01 21.05
C ASP A 554 -34.73 0.47 21.89
N THR A 555 -35.18 -0.39 22.80
CA THR A 555 -36.29 -0.10 23.72
C THR A 555 -35.83 0.56 25.01
N SER A 556 -34.51 0.69 25.23
CA SER A 556 -33.92 1.30 26.44
C SER A 556 -34.20 2.81 26.53
N ILE A 557 -34.36 3.48 25.39
CA ILE A 557 -34.77 4.89 25.26
C ILE A 557 -36.15 5.17 25.93
N LEU A 558 -37.00 4.13 26.05
CA LEU A 558 -38.33 4.23 26.67
C LEU A 558 -38.29 4.09 28.20
N SER A 559 -37.10 3.93 28.78
CA SER A 559 -36.90 3.99 30.23
C SER A 559 -37.01 5.44 30.74
N PRO A 560 -37.32 5.66 32.02
CA PRO A 560 -37.37 7.02 32.59
C PRO A 560 -36.07 7.82 32.45
N GLY A 561 -34.90 7.14 32.39
CA GLY A 561 -33.61 7.76 32.11
C GLY A 561 -33.48 8.14 30.63
N GLY A 562 -33.72 7.18 29.72
CA GLY A 562 -33.67 7.43 28.27
C GLY A 562 -34.67 8.49 27.78
N LEU A 563 -35.82 8.64 28.44
CA LEU A 563 -36.78 9.72 28.17
C LEU A 563 -36.29 11.10 28.63
N LEU A 564 -35.49 11.18 29.70
CA LEU A 564 -34.88 12.43 30.13
C LEU A 564 -33.75 12.81 29.18
N ASP A 565 -32.91 11.86 28.80
CA ASP A 565 -31.81 12.07 27.84
C ASP A 565 -32.35 12.51 26.48
N ALA A 566 -33.41 11.87 25.98
CA ALA A 566 -34.08 12.29 24.73
C ALA A 566 -34.72 13.69 24.83
N LEU A 567 -35.21 14.10 26.01
CA LEU A 567 -35.76 15.45 26.23
C LEU A 567 -34.65 16.52 26.30
N GLU A 568 -33.51 16.20 26.89
CA GLU A 568 -32.33 17.07 26.89
C GLU A 568 -31.72 17.19 25.48
N GLY A 569 -31.61 16.08 24.75
CA GLY A 569 -31.22 16.06 23.34
C GLY A 569 -32.11 16.94 22.47
N LEU A 570 -33.44 16.88 22.64
CA LEU A 570 -34.40 17.74 21.94
C LEU A 570 -34.16 19.25 22.18
N LEU A 571 -33.60 19.64 23.32
CA LEU A 571 -33.23 21.02 23.61
C LEU A 571 -31.91 21.42 22.94
N ASN A 572 -30.98 20.47 22.77
CA ASN A 572 -29.70 20.63 22.07
C ASN A 572 -29.79 20.34 20.56
N MET A 573 -30.98 20.00 20.05
CA MET A 573 -31.23 19.68 18.64
C MET A 573 -30.87 20.82 17.66
N PRO A 574 -31.20 22.10 17.93
CA PRO A 574 -30.91 23.18 17.00
C PRO A 574 -29.42 23.55 17.01
N SER A 575 -28.87 23.94 15.86
CA SER A 575 -27.45 24.34 15.77
C SER A 575 -27.15 25.68 16.45
N ASP A 576 -26.00 25.79 17.12
CA ASP A 576 -25.45 27.06 17.61
C ASP A 576 -24.63 27.77 16.51
N THR A 577 -24.70 29.10 16.48
CA THR A 577 -24.02 29.99 15.52
C THR A 577 -22.95 30.86 16.19
N ASN A 578 -22.72 30.68 17.49
CA ASN A 578 -21.81 31.49 18.28
C ASN A 578 -20.33 31.18 18.01
N LEU A 579 -19.76 31.87 17.02
CA LEU A 579 -18.33 31.77 16.68
C LEU A 579 -17.40 32.23 17.82
N SER A 580 -17.86 33.04 18.77
CA SER A 580 -17.01 33.56 19.85
C SER A 580 -16.48 32.50 20.80
N ASP A 581 -17.08 31.29 20.77
CA ASP A 581 -16.57 30.13 21.49
C ASP A 581 -15.20 29.68 20.98
N HIS A 582 -14.78 30.09 19.78
CA HIS A 582 -13.44 29.80 19.23
C HIS A 582 -12.48 30.98 19.29
N ASP A 583 -12.90 32.12 19.85
CA ASP A 583 -12.03 33.29 20.05
C ASP A 583 -11.11 33.07 21.27
N CYS A 584 -10.01 32.36 21.04
CA CYS A 584 -9.03 32.06 22.07
C CYS A 584 -8.39 33.30 22.70
N GLN A 585 -8.19 34.36 21.92
CA GLN A 585 -7.58 35.59 22.44
C GLN A 585 -8.48 36.26 23.46
N SER A 586 -9.79 36.31 23.20
CA SER A 586 -10.80 36.85 24.13
C SER A 586 -11.01 35.93 25.35
N ARG A 587 -11.06 34.62 25.14
CA ARG A 587 -11.38 33.64 26.18
C ARG A 587 -10.21 33.32 27.12
N PHE A 588 -9.00 33.19 26.57
CA PHE A 588 -7.82 32.66 27.29
C PHE A 588 -6.66 33.66 27.37
N GLY A 589 -6.70 34.76 26.61
CA GLY A 589 -5.65 35.78 26.59
C GLY A 589 -4.47 35.47 25.67
N ASN A 590 -4.50 34.33 24.97
CA ASN A 590 -3.52 33.90 23.99
C ASN A 590 -4.18 33.04 22.89
N VAL A 591 -3.53 32.95 21.73
CA VAL A 591 -3.90 32.03 20.64
C VAL A 591 -2.98 30.80 20.64
N LEU A 592 -3.30 29.81 19.80
CA LEU A 592 -2.39 28.70 19.49
C LEU A 592 -1.13 29.25 18.80
N ALA A 593 0.01 28.61 19.05
CA ALA A 593 1.27 28.98 18.40
C ALA A 593 1.31 28.40 16.98
N PRO A 594 1.87 29.12 15.99
CA PRO A 594 2.10 28.57 14.67
C PRO A 594 2.94 27.29 14.74
N LEU A 595 2.57 26.32 13.93
CA LEU A 595 3.22 25.02 13.85
C LEU A 595 4.52 25.13 13.02
N PRO A 596 5.53 24.29 13.31
CA PRO A 596 6.73 24.25 12.50
C PRO A 596 6.41 23.73 11.09
N ARG A 597 7.07 24.31 10.09
CA ARG A 597 7.02 23.83 8.70
C ARG A 597 7.75 22.50 8.56
N VAL A 598 7.34 21.69 7.59
CA VAL A 598 7.97 20.38 7.34
C VAL A 598 9.29 20.60 6.59
N GLU A 599 10.36 19.92 7.04
CA GLU A 599 11.66 19.94 6.38
C GLU A 599 12.06 18.53 5.93
N ILE A 600 12.36 18.38 4.64
CA ILE A 600 12.90 17.13 4.08
C ILE A 600 14.43 17.20 4.08
N PRO A 601 15.13 16.32 4.80
CA PRO A 601 16.58 16.26 4.79
C PRO A 601 17.09 15.84 3.40
N PRO A 602 18.30 16.28 2.98
CA PRO A 602 18.88 15.85 1.71
C PRO A 602 19.13 14.33 1.70
N PHE A 603 18.96 13.71 0.54
CA PHE A 603 19.25 12.29 0.36
C PHE A 603 20.76 12.04 0.27
N GLU A 604 21.22 10.97 0.95
CA GLU A 604 22.58 10.46 0.85
C GLU A 604 22.56 8.97 0.48
N ARG A 605 23.29 8.61 -0.59
CA ARG A 605 23.47 7.20 -1.00
C ARG A 605 24.10 6.39 0.13
N SER A 606 23.67 5.15 0.28
CA SER A 606 24.21 4.22 1.27
C SER A 606 25.66 3.83 1.00
N GLY A 607 26.05 3.77 -0.27
CA GLY A 607 27.32 3.19 -0.70
C GLY A 607 27.35 1.65 -0.68
N ASP A 608 26.21 1.01 -0.39
CA ASP A 608 26.04 -0.44 -0.29
C ASP A 608 25.44 -1.05 -1.56
N PHE A 609 26.09 -0.87 -2.72
CA PHE A 609 25.62 -1.46 -3.97
C PHE A 609 26.75 -2.02 -4.84
N ASP A 610 26.44 -3.10 -5.56
CA ASP A 610 27.37 -3.75 -6.47
C ASP A 610 27.08 -3.35 -7.93
N PRO A 611 28.13 -3.07 -8.72
CA PRO A 611 27.98 -2.88 -10.16
C PRO A 611 27.53 -4.18 -10.84
N ALA A 612 26.90 -4.05 -12.02
CA ALA A 612 26.62 -5.20 -12.87
C ALA A 612 27.94 -5.90 -13.26
N PRO A 613 28.00 -7.25 -13.22
CA PRO A 613 29.16 -7.99 -13.70
C PRO A 613 29.40 -7.76 -15.20
N ASP A 614 30.68 -7.79 -15.60
CA ASP A 614 31.04 -7.73 -17.02
C ASP A 614 30.50 -8.97 -17.77
N PRO A 615 29.91 -8.82 -18.97
CA PRO A 615 29.40 -9.94 -19.76
C PRO A 615 30.44 -11.05 -20.03
N GLU A 616 31.71 -10.71 -20.23
CA GLU A 616 32.79 -11.71 -20.43
C GLU A 616 33.01 -12.53 -19.16
N VAL A 617 32.90 -11.91 -17.98
CA VAL A 617 33.00 -12.59 -16.68
C VAL A 617 31.80 -13.52 -16.48
N VAL A 618 30.59 -13.08 -16.86
CA VAL A 618 29.39 -13.93 -16.82
C VAL A 618 29.60 -15.17 -17.70
N GLU A 619 30.03 -14.98 -18.94
CA GLU A 619 30.27 -16.08 -19.88
C GLU A 619 31.32 -17.07 -19.35
N GLN A 620 32.43 -16.56 -18.81
CA GLN A 620 33.50 -17.38 -18.24
C GLN A 620 33.00 -18.24 -17.06
N LEU A 621 32.29 -17.63 -16.11
CA LEU A 621 31.81 -18.34 -14.91
C LEU A 621 30.71 -19.36 -15.27
N CYS A 622 29.79 -19.01 -16.16
CA CYS A 622 28.70 -19.90 -16.56
C CYS A 622 29.16 -21.09 -17.40
N ASN A 623 30.25 -20.97 -18.15
CA ASN A 623 30.79 -22.06 -18.97
C ASN A 623 31.98 -22.81 -18.32
N THR A 624 32.19 -22.64 -17.01
CA THR A 624 33.22 -23.38 -16.28
C THR A 624 32.91 -24.88 -16.26
N GLU A 625 33.84 -25.71 -16.73
CA GLU A 625 33.71 -27.17 -16.65
C GLU A 625 33.76 -27.64 -15.20
N VAL A 626 32.81 -28.49 -14.82
CA VAL A 626 32.72 -29.12 -13.49
C VAL A 626 32.65 -30.64 -13.61
N ALA A 627 33.07 -31.35 -12.57
CA ALA A 627 32.99 -32.80 -12.58
C ALA A 627 31.52 -33.27 -12.52
N SER A 628 31.26 -34.46 -13.07
CA SER A 628 29.93 -35.08 -13.00
C SER A 628 29.45 -35.19 -11.56
N GLY A 629 28.26 -34.65 -11.27
CA GLY A 629 27.67 -34.67 -9.93
C GLY A 629 28.01 -33.46 -9.05
N GLU A 630 28.83 -32.52 -9.52
CA GLU A 630 29.18 -31.28 -8.81
C GLU A 630 28.42 -30.07 -9.36
N ILE A 631 28.03 -29.12 -8.49
CA ILE A 631 27.41 -27.86 -8.93
C ILE A 631 28.50 -26.92 -9.46
N ASN A 632 28.17 -26.13 -10.49
CA ASN A 632 28.99 -24.98 -10.89
C ASN A 632 28.85 -23.85 -9.85
N ARG A 633 29.57 -23.99 -8.73
CA ARG A 633 29.56 -23.03 -7.62
C ARG A 633 30.09 -21.65 -8.02
N ALA A 634 30.95 -21.57 -9.03
CA ALA A 634 31.48 -20.31 -9.55
C ALA A 634 30.38 -19.49 -10.26
N ALA A 635 29.52 -20.16 -11.04
CA ALA A 635 28.38 -19.54 -11.70
C ALA A 635 27.36 -18.92 -10.71
N LEU A 636 27.29 -19.38 -9.46
CA LEU A 636 26.33 -18.84 -8.47
C LEU A 636 26.51 -17.34 -8.18
N ALA A 637 27.67 -16.77 -8.49
CA ALA A 637 27.93 -15.34 -8.37
C ALA A 637 27.28 -14.48 -9.48
N VAL A 638 26.81 -15.09 -10.57
CA VAL A 638 26.28 -14.41 -11.76
C VAL A 638 24.95 -15.00 -12.23
N ASN A 639 24.24 -14.27 -13.08
CA ASN A 639 22.98 -14.70 -13.68
C ASN A 639 23.28 -15.39 -15.01
N CYS A 640 23.22 -16.72 -15.04
CA CYS A 640 23.57 -17.48 -16.23
C CYS A 640 22.42 -17.50 -17.25
N PRO A 641 22.71 -17.37 -18.57
CA PRO A 641 21.68 -17.38 -19.60
C PRO A 641 20.85 -18.67 -19.67
N ARG A 642 21.41 -19.81 -19.23
CA ARG A 642 20.71 -21.10 -19.21
C ARG A 642 20.82 -21.79 -17.86
N LEU A 643 19.77 -22.54 -17.50
CA LEU A 643 19.71 -23.25 -16.23
C LEU A 643 20.77 -24.36 -16.10
N ASP A 644 21.08 -25.06 -17.19
CA ASP A 644 22.05 -26.16 -17.22
C ASP A 644 23.47 -25.73 -16.83
N GLN A 645 23.81 -24.46 -17.04
CA GLN A 645 25.12 -23.88 -16.73
C GLN A 645 25.46 -23.88 -15.23
N TYR A 646 24.45 -23.95 -14.36
CA TYR A 646 24.67 -24.13 -12.92
C TYR A 646 24.97 -25.58 -12.53
N ASN A 647 24.70 -26.54 -13.41
CA ASN A 647 24.83 -27.97 -13.17
C ASN A 647 24.14 -28.46 -11.88
N LEU A 648 22.91 -28.02 -11.63
CA LEU A 648 22.15 -28.37 -10.41
C LEU A 648 21.58 -29.80 -10.44
N PHE A 649 21.38 -30.36 -11.64
CA PHE A 649 20.70 -31.63 -11.84
C PHE A 649 21.54 -32.55 -12.74
N ALA A 650 21.40 -33.86 -12.54
CA ALA A 650 22.19 -34.87 -13.26
C ALA A 650 21.95 -34.87 -14.77
N THR A 651 20.76 -34.43 -15.21
CA THR A 651 20.41 -34.29 -16.63
C THR A 651 20.06 -32.84 -16.93
N ALA A 652 20.72 -32.24 -17.92
CA ALA A 652 20.60 -30.82 -18.27
C ALA A 652 19.20 -30.41 -18.76
N ASP A 653 18.48 -31.31 -19.44
CA ASP A 653 17.18 -31.09 -20.05
C ASP A 653 15.99 -31.53 -19.16
N ASP A 654 16.28 -32.08 -17.97
CA ASP A 654 15.25 -32.51 -17.02
C ASP A 654 15.61 -32.11 -15.57
N PRO A 655 15.01 -31.04 -15.04
CA PRO A 655 15.24 -30.60 -13.67
C PRO A 655 14.67 -31.59 -12.65
N ARG A 656 13.84 -32.57 -13.04
CA ARG A 656 13.33 -33.63 -12.16
C ARG A 656 14.34 -34.76 -11.94
N SER A 657 15.45 -34.76 -12.67
CA SER A 657 16.53 -35.72 -12.50
C SER A 657 17.20 -35.60 -11.11
N LEU A 658 18.15 -36.50 -10.82
CA LEU A 658 18.80 -36.55 -9.51
C LEU A 658 19.52 -35.21 -9.23
N PRO A 659 19.26 -34.55 -8.09
CA PRO A 659 20.01 -33.35 -7.73
C PRO A 659 21.50 -33.63 -7.53
N ASN A 660 22.35 -32.77 -8.08
CA ASN A 660 23.80 -32.84 -7.87
C ASN A 660 24.18 -32.39 -6.45
N GLU A 661 25.38 -32.78 -6.02
CA GLU A 661 25.99 -32.37 -4.74
C GLU A 661 25.11 -32.58 -3.50
N GLY A 662 24.23 -33.59 -3.52
CA GLY A 662 23.36 -33.92 -2.40
C GLY A 662 22.20 -32.93 -2.18
N GLY A 663 21.79 -32.18 -3.21
CA GLY A 663 20.59 -31.36 -3.15
C GLY A 663 19.38 -32.15 -2.63
N VAL A 664 18.60 -31.54 -1.73
CA VAL A 664 17.52 -32.22 -1.00
C VAL A 664 16.15 -31.78 -1.54
N PRO A 665 15.37 -32.68 -2.15
CA PRO A 665 13.99 -32.40 -2.52
C PRO A 665 13.11 -32.13 -1.31
N TYR A 666 12.09 -31.27 -1.45
CA TYR A 666 11.11 -31.04 -0.38
C TYR A 666 9.73 -30.66 -0.90
N VAL A 667 8.71 -30.89 -0.08
CA VAL A 667 7.32 -30.53 -0.31
C VAL A 667 6.75 -29.76 0.87
N LEU A 668 5.64 -29.04 0.64
CA LEU A 668 4.95 -28.29 1.67
C LEU A 668 3.64 -28.98 2.06
N ASN A 669 3.15 -28.78 3.28
CA ASN A 669 1.83 -29.25 3.71
C ASN A 669 0.72 -28.58 2.87
N SER A 670 0.77 -27.26 2.75
CA SER A 670 -0.06 -26.48 1.84
C SER A 670 0.85 -25.68 0.89
N LYS A 671 0.46 -25.55 -0.38
CA LYS A 671 1.28 -24.92 -1.43
C LYS A 671 0.58 -23.72 -2.07
N LEU A 672 1.38 -22.75 -2.52
CA LEU A 672 0.90 -21.62 -3.32
C LEU A 672 0.15 -22.17 -4.55
N PHE A 673 -1.07 -21.70 -4.73
CA PHE A 673 -1.87 -21.99 -5.90
C PHE A 673 -1.25 -21.32 -7.13
N SER A 674 -1.10 -22.09 -8.22
CA SER A 674 -0.58 -21.57 -9.48
C SER A 674 -1.16 -22.40 -10.62
N ASP A 675 -2.41 -22.13 -10.98
CA ASP A 675 -3.18 -22.82 -12.02
C ASP A 675 -3.07 -24.35 -11.96
N TYR A 676 -3.20 -24.93 -10.77
CA TYR A 676 -3.07 -26.38 -10.52
C TYR A 676 -1.72 -27.02 -10.90
N ALA A 677 -0.66 -26.23 -11.08
CA ALA A 677 0.68 -26.77 -11.33
C ALA A 677 1.16 -27.70 -10.18
N THR A 678 1.68 -28.86 -10.55
CA THR A 678 2.52 -29.71 -9.70
C THR A 678 3.91 -29.08 -9.59
N LYS A 679 4.54 -29.21 -8.41
CA LYS A 679 5.75 -28.44 -8.09
C LYS A 679 6.85 -29.33 -7.56
N TYR A 680 8.04 -29.19 -8.14
CA TYR A 680 9.27 -29.84 -7.68
C TYR A 680 10.16 -28.80 -7.03
N ARG A 681 10.65 -29.07 -5.82
CA ARG A 681 11.51 -28.13 -5.09
C ARG A 681 12.72 -28.85 -4.55
N VAL A 682 13.87 -28.24 -4.73
CA VAL A 682 15.15 -28.76 -4.22
C VAL A 682 15.90 -27.63 -3.54
N VAL A 683 16.47 -27.92 -2.37
CA VAL A 683 17.40 -27.01 -1.69
C VAL A 683 18.83 -27.55 -1.78
N PHE A 684 19.75 -26.68 -2.18
CA PHE A 684 21.18 -26.96 -2.27
C PHE A 684 21.90 -26.09 -1.24
N VAL A 685 22.21 -26.65 -0.07
CA VAL A 685 23.01 -25.97 0.96
C VAL A 685 24.50 -26.16 0.64
N PRO A 686 25.36 -25.13 0.74
CA PRO A 686 26.81 -25.28 0.51
C PRO A 686 27.45 -26.34 1.42
N PRO A 687 28.41 -27.13 0.93
CA PRO A 687 29.09 -28.16 1.73
C PRO A 687 29.71 -27.58 2.99
N GLY A 688 29.55 -28.29 4.11
CA GLY A 688 30.11 -27.88 5.40
C GLY A 688 29.36 -26.73 6.09
N THR A 689 28.32 -26.17 5.46
CA THR A 689 27.44 -25.16 6.07
C THR A 689 26.10 -25.77 6.48
N LYS A 690 25.33 -25.04 7.30
CA LYS A 690 24.02 -25.49 7.78
C LYS A 690 23.03 -24.33 7.76
N ALA A 691 21.80 -24.64 7.37
CA ALA A 691 20.65 -23.79 7.67
C ALA A 691 20.33 -23.84 9.17
N VAL A 692 19.60 -22.84 9.64
CA VAL A 692 19.20 -22.70 11.04
C VAL A 692 17.68 -22.78 11.14
N TYR A 693 17.21 -23.70 11.98
CA TYR A 693 15.80 -23.82 12.35
C TYR A 693 15.33 -22.55 13.05
N ARG A 694 14.21 -22.00 12.57
CA ARG A 694 13.46 -20.92 13.22
C ARG A 694 11.98 -21.16 12.96
N ASP A 695 11.18 -21.19 14.02
CA ASP A 695 9.74 -21.31 13.94
C ASP A 695 9.05 -20.06 14.53
N GLY A 696 7.72 -20.07 14.54
CA GLY A 696 6.89 -19.10 15.22
C GLY A 696 6.38 -19.60 16.58
N GLN A 697 7.01 -20.59 17.22
CA GLN A 697 6.52 -21.10 18.51
C GLN A 697 6.40 -19.97 19.55
N GLU A 698 5.34 -20.06 20.36
CA GLU A 698 4.89 -19.01 21.30
C GLU A 698 4.42 -17.69 20.63
N GLY A 699 4.25 -17.66 19.31
CA GLY A 699 3.63 -16.53 18.59
C GLY A 699 4.55 -15.33 18.33
N ASN A 700 5.81 -15.37 18.78
CA ASN A 700 6.72 -14.22 18.75
C ASN A 700 7.39 -13.96 17.37
N ASN A 701 7.13 -14.81 16.36
CA ASN A 701 7.72 -14.66 15.02
C ASN A 701 6.83 -15.29 13.92
N PRO A 702 5.68 -14.70 13.58
CA PRO A 702 4.76 -15.23 12.58
C PRO A 702 5.40 -15.34 11.17
N ASN A 703 6.44 -14.56 10.89
CA ASN A 703 7.22 -14.63 9.64
C ASN A 703 8.38 -15.65 9.69
N GLY A 704 8.54 -16.38 10.80
CA GLY A 704 9.61 -17.34 11.00
C GLY A 704 9.73 -18.40 9.90
N ALA A 705 10.88 -18.40 9.22
CA ALA A 705 11.27 -19.37 8.20
C ALA A 705 12.69 -19.88 8.44
N ILE A 706 13.05 -21.01 7.82
CA ILE A 706 14.41 -21.56 7.90
C ILE A 706 15.41 -20.54 7.36
N HIS A 707 16.44 -20.24 8.15
CA HIS A 707 17.47 -19.30 7.77
C HIS A 707 18.63 -20.02 7.07
N PHE A 708 18.79 -19.77 5.77
CA PHE A 708 19.82 -20.42 4.94
C PHE A 708 21.15 -19.65 4.93
N PRO A 709 22.31 -20.32 4.81
CA PRO A 709 23.61 -19.67 4.64
C PRO A 709 23.79 -19.10 3.21
N THR A 710 24.72 -18.15 3.04
CA THR A 710 25.13 -17.65 1.72
C THR A 710 25.64 -18.80 0.85
N GLY A 711 25.28 -18.79 -0.44
CA GLY A 711 25.57 -19.85 -1.40
C GLY A 711 24.48 -20.90 -1.53
N THR A 712 23.42 -20.82 -0.71
CA THR A 712 22.24 -21.67 -0.87
C THR A 712 21.51 -21.36 -2.17
N VAL A 713 21.10 -22.41 -2.87
CA VAL A 713 20.19 -22.35 -4.02
C VAL A 713 18.90 -23.08 -3.68
N ILE A 714 17.75 -22.46 -3.96
CA ILE A 714 16.45 -23.14 -3.96
C ILE A 714 15.94 -23.13 -5.39
N ALA A 715 15.75 -24.32 -5.97
CA ALA A 715 15.15 -24.48 -7.29
C ALA A 715 13.70 -24.91 -7.14
N LYS A 716 12.80 -24.29 -7.91
CA LYS A 716 11.37 -24.62 -7.96
C LYS A 716 10.91 -24.75 -9.41
N THR A 717 10.53 -25.94 -9.82
CA THR A 717 10.00 -26.22 -11.16
C THR A 717 8.49 -26.36 -11.11
N PHE A 718 7.79 -25.71 -12.04
CA PHE A 718 6.35 -25.78 -12.21
C PHE A 718 6.04 -26.66 -13.41
N ALA A 719 5.22 -27.68 -13.17
CA ALA A 719 4.85 -28.67 -14.17
C ALA A 719 3.33 -28.85 -14.23
N PHE A 720 2.86 -29.23 -15.40
CA PHE A 720 1.46 -29.45 -15.70
C PHE A 720 1.27 -30.91 -16.08
N THR A 721 0.64 -31.65 -15.16
CA THR A 721 0.53 -33.10 -15.23
C THR A 721 -0.78 -33.51 -15.90
N ASN A 722 -0.70 -34.35 -16.92
CA ASN A 722 -1.85 -34.97 -17.59
C ASN A 722 -1.68 -36.51 -17.57
N GLU A 723 -2.25 -37.13 -16.53
CA GLU A 723 -2.27 -38.58 -16.35
C GLU A 723 -3.06 -39.31 -17.45
N SER A 724 -4.00 -38.64 -18.12
CA SER A 724 -4.80 -39.24 -19.19
C SER A 724 -4.01 -39.42 -20.49
N GLU A 725 -3.02 -38.55 -20.72
CA GLU A 725 -2.11 -38.61 -21.86
C GLU A 725 -0.74 -39.20 -21.50
N GLY A 726 -0.48 -39.46 -20.22
CA GLY A 726 0.82 -39.94 -19.77
C GLY A 726 1.92 -38.89 -19.95
N SER A 727 1.58 -37.61 -19.80
CA SER A 727 2.48 -36.47 -20.03
C SER A 727 2.60 -35.56 -18.81
N GLU A 728 3.74 -34.88 -18.72
CA GLU A 728 3.98 -33.83 -17.72
C GLU A 728 4.83 -32.74 -18.37
N GLN A 729 4.21 -31.59 -18.63
CA GLN A 729 4.83 -30.45 -19.29
C GLN A 729 5.58 -29.59 -18.27
N LEU A 730 6.88 -29.38 -18.49
CA LEU A 730 7.68 -28.42 -17.73
C LEU A 730 7.52 -27.04 -18.37
N VAL A 731 7.10 -26.05 -17.60
CA VAL A 731 6.88 -24.68 -18.12
C VAL A 731 7.98 -23.74 -17.64
N GLU A 732 8.28 -23.76 -16.35
CA GLU A 732 9.30 -22.88 -15.77
C GLU A 732 10.05 -23.50 -14.60
N THR A 733 11.26 -22.96 -14.36
CA THR A 733 12.05 -23.20 -13.14
C THR A 733 12.50 -21.86 -12.57
N ARG A 734 12.20 -21.60 -11.29
CA ARG A 734 12.69 -20.42 -10.58
C ARG A 734 13.83 -20.81 -9.66
N LEU A 735 14.91 -20.04 -9.68
CA LEU A 735 16.00 -20.15 -8.72
C LEU A 735 15.92 -19.00 -7.72
N LEU A 736 16.13 -19.30 -6.44
CA LEU A 736 16.50 -18.32 -5.42
C LEU A 736 17.93 -18.61 -4.99
N ILE A 737 18.85 -17.67 -5.22
CA ILE A 737 20.28 -17.83 -4.89
C ILE A 737 20.66 -16.82 -3.82
N LYS A 738 21.09 -17.28 -2.63
CA LYS A 738 21.56 -16.39 -1.57
C LYS A 738 22.99 -15.96 -1.85
N ARG A 739 23.20 -14.66 -2.06
CA ARG A 739 24.49 -14.03 -2.36
C ARG A 739 24.90 -13.07 -1.25
N THR A 740 26.09 -12.51 -1.36
CA THR A 740 26.61 -11.46 -0.48
C THR A 740 27.18 -10.35 -1.34
N SER A 741 26.81 -9.10 -1.05
CA SER A 741 27.30 -7.92 -1.76
C SER A 741 28.78 -7.67 -1.47
N SER A 742 29.42 -6.78 -2.23
CA SER A 742 30.77 -6.30 -1.95
C SER A 742 30.90 -5.62 -0.58
N SER A 743 29.82 -5.04 -0.06
CA SER A 743 29.74 -4.47 1.30
C SER A 743 29.48 -5.51 2.40
N GLY A 744 29.37 -6.79 2.05
CA GLY A 744 29.21 -7.90 3.00
C GLY A 744 27.76 -8.15 3.44
N LYS A 745 26.76 -7.52 2.80
CA LYS A 745 25.34 -7.72 3.13
C LYS A 745 24.76 -8.90 2.34
N PRO A 746 24.01 -9.82 2.97
CA PRO A 746 23.34 -10.89 2.24
C PRO A 746 22.14 -10.36 1.45
N PHE A 747 21.88 -10.98 0.30
CA PHE A 747 20.67 -10.75 -0.49
C PHE A 747 20.26 -12.04 -1.23
N TRP A 748 19.03 -12.10 -1.71
CA TRP A 748 18.52 -13.22 -2.51
C TRP A 748 18.27 -12.80 -3.95
N GLU A 749 18.94 -13.44 -4.89
CA GLU A 749 18.69 -13.27 -6.31
C GLU A 749 17.58 -14.23 -6.77
N GLY A 750 16.50 -13.68 -7.35
CA GLY A 750 15.41 -14.46 -7.95
C GLY A 750 15.56 -14.54 -9.47
N LEU A 751 15.64 -15.75 -10.02
CA LEU A 751 15.89 -15.99 -11.45
C LEU A 751 14.81 -16.90 -12.06
N PRO A 752 13.86 -16.35 -12.84
CA PRO A 752 12.91 -17.15 -13.60
C PRO A 752 13.55 -17.71 -14.88
N TYR A 753 13.36 -19.01 -15.12
CA TYR A 753 13.73 -19.69 -16.37
C TYR A 753 12.50 -20.27 -17.04
N ILE A 754 12.37 -20.09 -18.35
CA ILE A 754 11.29 -20.68 -19.17
C ILE A 754 11.87 -21.83 -20.00
N TRP A 755 11.17 -22.96 -19.97
CA TRP A 755 11.51 -24.15 -20.76
C TRP A 755 10.98 -24.02 -22.19
N ALA A 756 11.85 -24.30 -23.17
CA ALA A 756 11.51 -24.33 -24.59
C ALA A 756 12.21 -25.50 -25.30
N GLU A 757 11.76 -25.84 -26.51
CA GLU A 757 12.50 -26.76 -27.39
C GLU A 757 13.34 -25.97 -28.40
N GLU A 758 14.62 -26.32 -28.49
CA GLU A 758 15.57 -25.74 -29.43
C GLU A 758 16.36 -26.85 -30.12
N ASN A 759 16.30 -26.92 -31.45
CA ASN A 759 16.99 -27.97 -32.24
C ASN A 759 16.67 -29.42 -31.80
N GLY A 760 15.51 -29.65 -31.20
CA GLY A 760 15.09 -30.96 -30.68
C GLY A 760 15.58 -31.27 -29.27
N GLU A 761 16.25 -30.34 -28.59
CA GLU A 761 16.65 -30.44 -27.18
C GLU A 761 15.83 -29.46 -26.33
N ARG A 762 15.52 -29.86 -25.10
CA ARG A 762 14.79 -29.00 -24.16
C ARG A 762 15.78 -28.13 -23.39
N VAL A 763 15.59 -26.82 -23.43
CA VAL A 763 16.48 -25.82 -22.83
C VAL A 763 15.67 -24.85 -21.97
N ALA A 764 16.16 -24.55 -20.76
CA ALA A 764 15.61 -23.52 -19.89
C ALA A 764 16.44 -22.23 -20.02
N ARG A 765 15.82 -21.15 -20.50
CA ARG A 765 16.47 -19.84 -20.66
C ARG A 765 16.06 -18.87 -19.58
N LEU A 766 17.01 -18.08 -19.11
CA LEU A 766 16.76 -16.98 -18.18
C LEU A 766 15.79 -15.99 -18.84
N ALA A 767 14.69 -15.71 -18.17
CA ALA A 767 13.60 -14.90 -18.68
C ALA A 767 13.21 -13.84 -17.65
N MET A 768 14.12 -12.89 -17.38
CA MET A 768 13.90 -11.88 -16.34
C MET A 768 12.63 -11.06 -16.57
N GLY A 769 12.23 -10.81 -17.83
CA GLY A 769 10.97 -10.17 -18.20
C GLY A 769 9.70 -11.02 -18.03
N GLY A 770 9.83 -12.27 -17.56
CA GLY A 770 8.72 -13.20 -17.40
C GLY A 770 8.26 -13.82 -18.72
N GLY A 771 7.02 -14.30 -18.75
CA GLY A 771 6.41 -14.88 -19.94
C GLY A 771 5.03 -15.47 -19.67
N SER A 772 4.47 -16.19 -20.65
CA SER A 772 3.21 -16.90 -20.49
C SER A 772 3.19 -18.22 -21.26
N ALA A 773 2.29 -19.12 -20.87
CA ALA A 773 2.11 -20.40 -21.54
C ALA A 773 0.63 -20.83 -21.56
N ALA A 774 0.24 -21.54 -22.62
CA ALA A 774 -0.97 -22.35 -22.59
C ALA A 774 -0.67 -23.68 -21.91
N VAL A 775 -1.55 -24.08 -21.00
CA VAL A 775 -1.35 -25.23 -20.12
C VAL A 775 -2.66 -25.97 -19.86
N GLU A 776 -2.55 -27.25 -19.55
CA GLU A 776 -3.66 -28.12 -19.19
C GLU A 776 -3.25 -29.05 -18.05
N TRP A 777 -4.22 -29.47 -17.24
CA TRP A 777 -3.98 -30.40 -16.15
C TRP A 777 -5.09 -31.45 -16.11
N HIS A 778 -4.69 -32.68 -15.81
CA HIS A 778 -5.58 -33.80 -15.55
C HIS A 778 -4.87 -34.81 -14.65
N TYR A 779 -4.95 -34.65 -13.33
CA TYR A 779 -4.24 -35.52 -12.38
C TYR A 779 -5.00 -35.70 -11.07
N ARG A 780 -4.73 -36.80 -10.36
CA ARG A 780 -5.17 -36.96 -8.98
C ARG A 780 -4.22 -36.28 -8.02
N ASP A 781 -4.73 -35.34 -7.23
CA ASP A 781 -3.97 -34.69 -6.17
C ASP A 781 -3.37 -35.72 -5.21
N SER A 782 -2.07 -35.60 -4.93
CA SER A 782 -1.33 -36.62 -4.18
C SER A 782 -1.80 -36.75 -2.73
N ASP A 783 -2.39 -35.72 -2.15
CA ASP A 783 -2.77 -35.67 -0.73
C ASP A 783 -4.27 -35.97 -0.55
N SER A 784 -5.15 -35.30 -1.30
CA SER A 784 -6.61 -35.47 -1.24
C SER A 784 -7.17 -36.60 -2.10
N GLY A 785 -6.45 -37.03 -3.15
CA GLY A 785 -6.92 -38.04 -4.12
C GLY A 785 -7.98 -37.55 -5.13
N THR A 786 -8.40 -36.29 -5.02
CA THR A 786 -9.34 -35.62 -5.91
C THR A 786 -8.76 -35.55 -7.32
N LEU A 787 -9.58 -35.88 -8.33
CA LEU A 787 -9.22 -35.68 -9.72
C LEU A 787 -9.43 -34.22 -10.09
N LEU A 788 -8.36 -33.55 -10.51
CA LEU A 788 -8.35 -32.16 -10.94
C LEU A 788 -8.18 -32.11 -12.45
N THR A 789 -9.02 -31.32 -13.13
CA THR A 789 -9.01 -31.21 -14.60
C THR A 789 -9.30 -29.79 -15.05
N GLY A 790 -8.62 -29.32 -16.09
CA GLY A 790 -8.83 -27.98 -16.66
C GLY A 790 -7.70 -27.53 -17.59
N SER A 791 -7.83 -26.30 -18.09
CA SER A 791 -6.83 -25.67 -18.96
C SER A 791 -6.94 -24.14 -18.91
N THR A 792 -5.88 -23.45 -19.30
CA THR A 792 -5.84 -22.00 -19.50
C THR A 792 -4.83 -21.66 -20.59
N ASN A 793 -5.10 -20.60 -21.37
CA ASN A 793 -4.15 -20.07 -22.35
C ASN A 793 -3.22 -18.99 -21.77
N GLY A 794 -3.40 -18.64 -20.50
CA GLY A 794 -2.79 -17.47 -19.88
C GLY A 794 -2.02 -17.77 -18.60
N TYR A 795 -1.43 -18.96 -18.45
CA TYR A 795 -0.53 -19.20 -17.31
C TYR A 795 0.61 -18.19 -17.34
N SER A 796 0.74 -17.37 -16.30
CA SER A 796 1.71 -16.29 -16.23
C SER A 796 2.96 -16.73 -15.47
N VAL A 797 4.12 -16.58 -16.11
CA VAL A 797 5.45 -16.63 -15.50
C VAL A 797 5.82 -15.20 -15.10
N PRO A 798 5.83 -14.86 -13.80
CA PRO A 798 6.11 -13.50 -13.35
C PRO A 798 7.52 -13.06 -13.72
N ASN A 799 7.67 -11.78 -14.05
CA ASN A 799 8.97 -11.16 -14.22
C ASN A 799 9.72 -11.04 -12.87
N ALA A 800 11.01 -10.72 -12.93
CA ALA A 800 11.87 -10.69 -11.75
C ALA A 800 11.39 -9.68 -10.68
N ASN A 801 10.92 -8.49 -11.08
CA ASN A 801 10.44 -7.48 -10.15
C ASN A 801 9.08 -7.86 -9.54
N GLN A 802 8.20 -8.50 -10.31
CA GLN A 802 6.92 -9.04 -9.81
C GLN A 802 7.12 -10.12 -8.73
N CYS A 803 8.22 -10.89 -8.79
CA CYS A 803 8.53 -11.85 -7.73
C CYS A 803 8.81 -11.15 -6.39
N ILE A 804 9.45 -9.98 -6.42
CA ILE A 804 9.83 -9.26 -5.19
C ILE A 804 8.60 -8.71 -4.46
N THR A 805 7.47 -8.45 -5.15
CA THR A 805 6.20 -8.08 -4.49
C THR A 805 5.77 -9.06 -3.40
N CYS A 806 6.05 -10.36 -3.56
CA CYS A 806 5.78 -11.37 -2.54
C CYS A 806 6.98 -11.69 -1.64
N HIS A 807 8.20 -11.48 -2.14
CA HIS A 807 9.43 -11.97 -1.51
C HIS A 807 10.26 -10.89 -0.79
N GLY A 808 9.92 -9.61 -0.98
CA GLY A 808 10.68 -8.44 -0.54
C GLY A 808 10.23 -7.83 0.79
N ASN A 809 9.79 -8.67 1.75
CA ASN A 809 9.42 -8.19 3.09
C ASN A 809 10.59 -7.48 3.78
N ASP A 810 10.28 -6.46 4.58
CA ASP A 810 11.29 -5.59 5.22
C ASP A 810 12.14 -6.26 6.32
N ASP A 811 11.73 -7.46 6.78
CA ASP A 811 12.39 -8.24 7.82
C ASP A 811 13.38 -9.29 7.27
N GLN A 812 13.48 -9.40 5.95
CA GLN A 812 14.33 -10.38 5.27
C GLN A 812 15.49 -9.70 4.51
N PRO A 813 16.57 -10.45 4.19
CA PRO A 813 17.59 -9.95 3.27
C PRO A 813 16.94 -9.53 1.95
N ALA A 814 17.39 -8.40 1.39
CA ALA A 814 16.84 -7.80 0.18
C ALA A 814 16.76 -8.78 -1.01
N GLY A 815 15.85 -8.51 -1.94
CA GLY A 815 15.59 -9.33 -3.12
C GLY A 815 14.52 -10.38 -2.88
N SER A 816 14.73 -11.61 -3.36
CA SER A 816 13.71 -12.66 -3.40
C SER A 816 13.84 -13.71 -2.27
N ALA A 817 13.69 -13.31 -1.00
CA ALA A 817 13.85 -14.21 0.14
C ALA A 817 12.81 -15.36 0.17
N PRO A 818 13.15 -16.59 0.59
CA PRO A 818 12.24 -17.72 0.50
C PRO A 818 11.07 -17.65 1.50
N ILE A 819 9.84 -17.81 0.99
CA ILE A 819 8.59 -17.74 1.78
C ILE A 819 8.20 -19.10 2.38
N GLY A 820 8.19 -20.14 1.54
CA GLY A 820 7.60 -21.45 1.84
C GLY A 820 8.34 -22.34 2.87
N PRO A 821 9.68 -22.35 2.96
CA PRO A 821 10.46 -23.18 3.90
C PRO A 821 10.31 -22.79 5.39
N LYS A 822 9.08 -22.78 5.89
CA LYS A 822 8.75 -22.64 7.32
C LYS A 822 8.65 -24.01 7.97
N PRO A 823 9.10 -24.22 9.22
CA PRO A 823 8.98 -25.51 9.89
C PRO A 823 7.55 -26.08 9.86
N ARG A 824 6.54 -25.26 10.13
CA ARG A 824 5.13 -25.67 10.04
C ARG A 824 4.64 -26.14 8.67
N ASN A 825 5.30 -25.71 7.59
CA ASN A 825 5.02 -26.16 6.23
C ASN A 825 5.80 -27.41 5.84
N LEU A 826 6.90 -27.73 6.55
CA LEU A 826 7.77 -28.87 6.26
C LEU A 826 7.48 -30.08 7.16
N ASN A 827 6.72 -29.89 8.24
CA ASN A 827 6.38 -30.92 9.22
C ASN A 827 5.38 -31.96 8.66
N ARG A 828 5.88 -32.82 7.78
CA ARG A 828 5.23 -33.99 7.19
C ARG A 828 6.29 -34.99 6.70
N PRO A 829 5.92 -36.25 6.45
CA PRO A 829 6.71 -37.15 5.63
C PRO A 829 6.86 -36.64 4.18
N TYR A 830 8.04 -36.81 3.58
CA TYR A 830 8.23 -36.49 2.16
C TYR A 830 7.38 -37.38 1.25
N LYS A 831 6.71 -36.77 0.28
CA LYS A 831 5.97 -37.44 -0.80
C LYS A 831 5.93 -36.48 -2.00
N ALA A 832 6.36 -36.93 -3.18
CA ALA A 832 6.31 -36.11 -4.38
C ALA A 832 4.86 -35.73 -4.76
N GLU A 833 4.67 -34.51 -5.27
CA GLU A 833 3.35 -33.98 -5.64
C GLU A 833 2.76 -34.64 -6.90
N SER A 834 3.60 -35.27 -7.73
CA SER A 834 3.21 -35.91 -8.99
C SER A 834 3.62 -37.38 -8.98
N SER A 835 2.68 -38.22 -9.43
CA SER A 835 2.85 -39.66 -9.57
C SER A 835 3.94 -40.04 -10.59
N PHE A 836 4.25 -39.15 -11.54
CA PHE A 836 5.26 -39.35 -12.60
C PHE A 836 6.69 -39.46 -12.07
N MET A 837 6.97 -38.94 -10.87
CA MET A 837 8.31 -39.02 -10.29
C MET A 837 8.74 -40.47 -9.98
N GLY A 838 7.78 -41.36 -9.69
CA GLY A 838 8.06 -42.76 -9.37
C GLY A 838 9.06 -42.92 -8.21
N THR A 839 10.16 -43.64 -8.46
CA THR A 839 11.23 -43.92 -7.48
C THR A 839 12.60 -43.40 -7.91
N THR A 840 12.66 -42.53 -8.91
CA THR A 840 13.92 -42.02 -9.50
C THR A 840 13.99 -40.49 -9.39
N GLY A 841 15.17 -39.91 -9.67
CA GLY A 841 15.32 -38.45 -9.69
C GLY A 841 14.99 -37.79 -8.34
N GLN A 842 14.06 -36.83 -8.35
CA GLN A 842 13.55 -36.19 -7.14
C GLN A 842 12.46 -37.00 -6.38
N ALA A 843 12.33 -38.32 -6.60
CA ALA A 843 11.52 -39.18 -5.72
C ALA A 843 11.95 -39.11 -4.25
N GLY A 844 13.12 -38.52 -3.98
CA GLY A 844 13.52 -38.01 -2.68
C GLY A 844 14.12 -39.07 -1.79
N PHE A 845 13.86 -38.92 -0.50
CA PHE A 845 14.34 -39.80 0.57
C PHE A 845 13.18 -40.64 1.12
N PRO A 846 13.45 -41.65 1.99
CA PRO A 846 12.38 -42.42 2.62
C PRO A 846 11.32 -41.52 3.23
N ALA A 847 10.06 -41.96 3.27
CA ALA A 847 8.92 -41.20 3.80
C ALA A 847 8.99 -40.99 5.33
N ILE A 848 10.02 -40.26 5.77
CA ILE A 848 10.25 -39.76 7.12
C ILE A 848 10.04 -38.26 7.13
N ASN A 849 9.91 -37.68 8.34
CA ASN A 849 9.73 -36.25 8.51
C ASN A 849 10.88 -35.46 7.83
N GLN A 850 10.53 -34.45 7.02
CA GLN A 850 11.51 -33.70 6.24
C GLN A 850 12.53 -32.95 7.12
N LEU A 851 12.09 -32.37 8.24
CA LEU A 851 12.98 -31.65 9.17
C LEU A 851 13.94 -32.61 9.90
N GLN A 852 13.46 -33.81 10.23
CA GLN A 852 14.32 -34.88 10.75
C GLN A 852 15.38 -35.26 9.71
N TYR A 853 14.97 -35.52 8.47
CA TYR A 853 15.91 -35.86 7.40
C TYR A 853 16.95 -34.77 7.17
N TRP A 854 16.55 -33.50 7.11
CA TRP A 854 17.46 -32.36 6.94
C TRP A 854 18.48 -32.25 8.08
N THR A 855 18.08 -32.63 9.29
CA THR A 855 18.97 -32.70 10.46
C THR A 855 19.95 -33.88 10.34
N ASP A 856 19.45 -35.05 9.96
CA ASP A 856 20.23 -36.28 9.83
C ASP A 856 21.28 -36.21 8.73
N VAL A 857 20.96 -35.59 7.59
CA VAL A 857 21.92 -35.34 6.50
C VAL A 857 22.81 -34.13 6.75
N GLY A 858 22.62 -33.45 7.89
CA GLY A 858 23.53 -32.40 8.37
C GLY A 858 23.36 -31.03 7.72
N ILE A 859 22.27 -30.77 6.98
CA ILE A 859 22.01 -29.48 6.33
C ILE A 859 21.21 -28.50 7.19
N LEU A 860 20.58 -28.98 8.27
CA LEU A 860 19.82 -28.16 9.23
C LEU A 860 20.42 -28.29 10.64
N SER A 861 20.41 -27.18 11.38
CA SER A 861 20.88 -27.10 12.75
C SER A 861 19.88 -26.36 13.63
N GLY A 862 19.95 -26.56 14.95
CA GLY A 862 19.05 -25.93 15.91
C GLY A 862 17.65 -26.55 15.97
N THR A 863 17.37 -27.61 15.21
CA THR A 863 16.12 -28.37 15.32
C THR A 863 15.97 -28.96 16.72
N PRO A 864 14.83 -28.78 17.41
CA PRO A 864 14.57 -29.48 18.67
C PRO A 864 14.48 -30.99 18.44
N GLU A 865 14.66 -31.79 19.50
CA GLU A 865 14.43 -33.23 19.41
C GLU A 865 12.96 -33.49 19.05
N LEU A 866 12.71 -34.14 17.90
CA LEU A 866 11.37 -34.30 17.36
C LEU A 866 10.66 -35.53 17.93
N THR A 867 9.46 -35.32 18.48
CA THR A 867 8.57 -36.41 18.90
C THR A 867 7.65 -36.76 17.73
N LEU A 868 7.97 -37.85 17.02
CA LEU A 868 7.25 -38.24 15.81
C LEU A 868 6.07 -39.19 16.09
N ASN A 869 4.90 -38.86 15.54
CA ASN A 869 3.75 -39.74 15.43
C ASN A 869 3.34 -39.84 13.95
N ASN A 870 3.38 -41.04 13.37
CA ASN A 870 3.16 -41.28 11.94
C ASN A 870 3.97 -40.34 11.02
N GLY A 871 5.21 -40.02 11.43
CA GLY A 871 6.11 -39.14 10.68
C GLY A 871 5.79 -37.65 10.74
N ILE A 872 4.83 -37.24 11.59
CA ILE A 872 4.54 -35.85 11.95
C ILE A 872 5.13 -35.56 13.34
N ALA A 873 5.86 -34.46 13.49
CA ALA A 873 6.37 -34.03 14.79
C ALA A 873 5.28 -33.32 15.59
N THR A 874 4.99 -33.78 16.81
CA THR A 874 3.89 -33.27 17.65
C THR A 874 4.30 -32.15 18.60
N ASN A 875 5.60 -31.86 18.71
CA ASN A 875 6.17 -30.87 19.64
C ASN A 875 6.69 -29.61 18.94
N ILE A 876 6.46 -29.48 17.63
CA ILE A 876 6.76 -28.29 16.83
C ILE A 876 5.51 -27.82 16.08
N GLU A 877 5.53 -26.59 15.59
CA GLU A 877 4.45 -26.04 14.78
C GLU A 877 4.15 -26.88 13.51
N ARG A 878 2.88 -26.84 13.08
CA ARG A 878 2.39 -27.49 11.85
C ARG A 878 1.13 -26.77 11.36
N ILE A 879 1.01 -26.57 10.06
CA ILE A 879 -0.27 -26.25 9.42
C ILE A 879 -0.80 -27.47 8.64
N PRO A 880 -2.13 -27.66 8.50
CA PRO A 880 -2.67 -28.77 7.74
C PRO A 880 -2.48 -28.64 6.22
N HIS A 881 -2.69 -29.75 5.51
CA HIS A 881 -3.08 -29.75 4.12
C HIS A 881 -4.49 -29.15 4.02
N TRP A 882 -4.59 -27.97 3.42
CA TRP A 882 -5.86 -27.22 3.40
C TRP A 882 -6.99 -28.01 2.70
N ASN A 883 -6.70 -28.94 1.80
CA ASN A 883 -7.67 -29.74 1.04
C ASN A 883 -7.97 -31.13 1.63
N VAL A 884 -7.42 -31.50 2.79
CA VAL A 884 -7.64 -32.83 3.41
C VAL A 884 -8.43 -32.71 4.72
N PRO A 885 -9.70 -33.14 4.77
CA PRO A 885 -10.49 -33.15 6.01
C PRO A 885 -9.84 -33.96 7.14
N GLY A 886 -9.77 -33.35 8.33
CA GLY A 886 -9.20 -33.95 9.54
C GLY A 886 -7.68 -33.84 9.66
N ASP A 887 -6.99 -33.30 8.64
CA ASP A 887 -5.53 -33.18 8.69
C ASP A 887 -5.03 -32.13 9.70
N SER A 888 -5.91 -31.24 10.17
CA SER A 888 -5.63 -30.35 11.33
C SER A 888 -5.37 -31.11 12.63
N GLY A 889 -5.78 -32.39 12.71
CA GLY A 889 -5.83 -33.18 13.94
C GLY A 889 -7.18 -33.10 14.66
N ALA A 890 -8.06 -32.17 14.28
CA ALA A 890 -9.44 -32.15 14.74
C ALA A 890 -10.31 -33.18 13.98
N THR A 891 -11.54 -33.41 14.46
CA THR A 891 -12.48 -34.28 13.73
C THR A 891 -12.76 -33.71 12.36
N ALA A 892 -12.64 -34.54 11.32
CA ALA A 892 -12.82 -34.12 9.93
C ALA A 892 -14.13 -33.33 9.73
N ASN A 893 -14.02 -32.15 9.12
CA ASN A 893 -15.12 -31.20 8.87
C ASN A 893 -15.81 -30.62 10.13
N SER A 894 -15.22 -30.77 11.31
CA SER A 894 -15.61 -29.96 12.47
C SER A 894 -15.22 -28.49 12.27
N SER A 895 -15.83 -27.56 13.00
CA SER A 895 -15.49 -26.13 12.91
C SER A 895 -14.00 -25.85 13.08
N ALA A 896 -13.36 -26.53 14.04
CA ALA A 896 -11.91 -26.42 14.27
C ALA A 896 -11.07 -26.94 13.09
N ASP A 897 -11.52 -28.01 12.42
CA ASP A 897 -10.83 -28.53 11.23
C ASP A 897 -10.97 -27.60 10.03
N VAL A 898 -12.19 -27.10 9.78
CA VAL A 898 -12.49 -26.18 8.69
C VAL A 898 -11.70 -24.89 8.84
N GLU A 899 -11.73 -24.27 10.02
CA GLU A 899 -10.99 -23.04 10.28
C GLU A 899 -9.48 -23.22 10.10
N SER A 900 -8.88 -24.26 10.70
CA SER A 900 -7.44 -24.50 10.58
C SER A 900 -7.03 -24.70 9.11
N ARG A 901 -7.84 -25.41 8.32
CA ARG A 901 -7.58 -25.62 6.89
C ARG A 901 -7.71 -24.35 6.06
N VAL A 902 -8.71 -23.49 6.32
CA VAL A 902 -8.82 -22.18 5.66
C VAL A 902 -7.65 -21.28 6.01
N ARG A 903 -7.27 -21.20 7.29
CA ARG A 903 -6.12 -20.39 7.74
C ARG A 903 -4.81 -20.87 7.12
N ALA A 904 -4.65 -22.18 6.92
CA ALA A 904 -3.49 -22.73 6.20
C ALA A 904 -3.47 -22.31 4.71
N TYR A 905 -4.63 -22.29 4.06
CA TYR A 905 -4.77 -21.79 2.69
C TYR A 905 -4.43 -20.29 2.60
N LEU A 906 -5.00 -19.48 3.48
CA LEU A 906 -4.77 -18.03 3.54
C LEU A 906 -3.31 -17.70 3.87
N GLU A 907 -2.66 -18.45 4.77
CA GLU A 907 -1.23 -18.22 5.06
C GLU A 907 -0.38 -18.41 3.81
N VAL A 908 -0.53 -19.55 3.13
CA VAL A 908 0.36 -19.89 2.02
C VAL A 908 0.12 -19.02 0.78
N ASN A 909 -1.11 -18.52 0.59
CA ASN A 909 -1.49 -17.76 -0.59
C ASN A 909 -1.52 -16.24 -0.38
N CYS A 910 -1.69 -15.75 0.84
CA CYS A 910 -1.95 -14.33 1.09
C CYS A 910 -1.06 -13.70 2.17
N GLN A 911 -0.59 -14.46 3.18
CA GLN A 911 0.11 -13.89 4.34
C GLN A 911 1.42 -13.19 4.00
N HIS A 912 2.13 -13.58 2.94
CA HIS A 912 3.35 -12.89 2.51
C HIS A 912 3.10 -11.43 2.10
N CYS A 913 1.89 -11.08 1.64
CA CYS A 913 1.46 -9.70 1.46
C CYS A 913 0.77 -9.15 2.72
N HIS A 914 -0.13 -9.96 3.29
CA HIS A 914 -0.96 -9.66 4.47
C HIS A 914 -0.24 -10.06 5.77
N ASN A 915 0.88 -9.40 6.01
CA ASN A 915 1.61 -9.39 7.29
C ASN A 915 2.13 -7.97 7.52
N ASP A 916 2.62 -7.70 8.72
CA ASP A 916 3.09 -6.38 9.15
C ASP A 916 4.30 -5.87 8.35
N LYS A 917 5.01 -6.74 7.63
CA LYS A 917 6.20 -6.45 6.83
C LYS A 917 5.99 -6.62 5.32
N GLY A 918 4.77 -6.96 4.90
CA GLY A 918 4.42 -7.31 3.51
C GLY A 918 3.90 -6.13 2.68
N ALA A 919 3.68 -6.37 1.38
CA ALA A 919 3.18 -5.35 0.45
C ALA A 919 1.76 -4.81 0.74
N ALA A 920 1.00 -5.46 1.63
CA ALA A 920 -0.32 -5.02 2.08
C ALA A 920 -0.39 -4.70 3.59
N SER A 921 0.77 -4.50 4.25
CA SER A 921 0.87 -4.20 5.68
C SER A 921 0.01 -2.99 6.10
N ASN A 922 -0.02 -1.96 5.26
CA ASN A 922 -0.74 -0.70 5.50
C ASN A 922 -2.27 -0.85 5.62
N THR A 923 -2.80 -2.04 5.31
CA THR A 923 -4.24 -2.35 5.42
C THR A 923 -4.64 -2.81 6.83
N GLY A 924 -3.69 -3.23 7.67
CA GLY A 924 -3.98 -3.83 8.98
C GLY A 924 -4.72 -5.17 8.92
N TYR A 925 -4.79 -5.83 7.75
CA TYR A 925 -5.36 -7.15 7.56
C TYR A 925 -4.25 -8.19 7.43
N TYR A 926 -4.14 -9.08 8.43
CA TYR A 926 -3.04 -10.04 8.56
C TYR A 926 -3.54 -11.48 8.59
N LEU A 927 -2.80 -12.39 7.95
CA LEU A 927 -3.28 -13.74 7.59
C LEU A 927 -2.39 -14.89 8.06
N ASP A 928 -1.62 -14.71 9.13
CA ASP A 928 -0.84 -15.80 9.72
C ASP A 928 -1.72 -16.85 10.43
N HIS A 929 -1.30 -18.12 10.40
CA HIS A 929 -2.12 -19.23 10.87
C HIS A 929 -2.36 -19.25 12.39
N PHE A 930 -1.59 -18.52 13.19
CA PHE A 930 -1.67 -18.62 14.66
C PHE A 930 -2.38 -17.43 15.32
N ARG A 931 -2.44 -16.27 14.67
CA ARG A 931 -3.18 -15.09 15.11
C ARG A 931 -4.65 -15.36 15.36
N ASP A 932 -5.20 -14.79 16.42
CA ASP A 932 -6.63 -14.85 16.73
C ASP A 932 -7.48 -14.27 15.59
N VAL A 933 -8.65 -14.86 15.35
CA VAL A 933 -9.56 -14.40 14.30
C VAL A 933 -10.40 -13.25 14.87
N ASP A 934 -9.93 -12.04 14.66
CA ASP A 934 -10.54 -10.79 15.15
C ASP A 934 -10.58 -9.72 14.04
N ALA A 935 -10.70 -8.44 14.42
CA ALA A 935 -10.65 -7.32 13.48
C ALA A 935 -9.37 -7.32 12.62
N SER A 936 -8.21 -7.68 13.18
CA SER A 936 -6.94 -7.77 12.45
C SER A 936 -6.89 -8.93 11.45
N TYR A 937 -7.72 -9.96 11.66
CA TYR A 937 -8.00 -11.04 10.71
C TYR A 937 -9.20 -10.72 9.79
N GLY A 938 -9.71 -9.49 9.82
CA GLY A 938 -10.74 -9.00 8.92
C GLY A 938 -12.19 -9.13 9.40
N VAL A 939 -12.46 -9.67 10.60
CA VAL A 939 -13.82 -9.80 11.14
C VAL A 939 -14.42 -8.40 11.32
N CYS A 940 -15.47 -8.10 10.56
CA CYS A 940 -16.17 -6.81 10.55
C CYS A 940 -15.25 -5.60 10.39
N LYS A 941 -14.07 -5.79 9.79
CA LYS A 941 -13.14 -4.72 9.48
C LYS A 941 -13.57 -4.05 8.17
N LYS A 942 -13.78 -2.73 8.21
CA LYS A 942 -13.96 -1.92 7.00
C LYS A 942 -12.65 -1.90 6.19
N PRO A 943 -12.70 -1.98 4.85
CA PRO A 943 -11.50 -1.88 4.03
C PRO A 943 -10.90 -0.46 4.13
N THR A 944 -9.59 -0.37 4.31
CA THR A 944 -8.86 0.91 4.27
C THR A 944 -8.99 1.56 2.88
N ALA A 945 -8.75 0.76 1.83
CA ALA A 945 -8.79 1.21 0.44
C ALA A 945 -8.80 0.02 -0.53
N THR A 946 -9.95 -0.37 -1.08
CA THR A 946 -10.03 -1.53 -1.99
C THR A 946 -10.49 -1.17 -3.40
N GLY A 947 -11.02 0.04 -3.65
CA GLY A 947 -11.58 0.41 -4.96
C GLY A 947 -12.58 -0.64 -5.46
N GLY A 948 -12.52 -1.00 -6.75
CA GLY A 948 -13.32 -2.11 -7.29
C GLY A 948 -13.00 -3.49 -6.68
N GLY A 949 -11.86 -3.63 -5.98
CA GLY A 949 -11.49 -4.79 -5.18
C GLY A 949 -12.39 -5.04 -3.96
N SER A 950 -13.24 -4.07 -3.56
CA SER A 950 -14.28 -4.29 -2.54
C SER A 950 -15.39 -5.21 -3.05
N CYS A 951 -15.55 -5.34 -4.36
CA CYS A 951 -16.71 -5.96 -4.98
C CYS A 951 -18.05 -5.32 -4.56
N GLY A 952 -18.04 -4.04 -4.16
CA GLY A 952 -19.21 -3.35 -3.62
C GLY A 952 -19.63 -3.84 -2.23
N ARG A 953 -18.72 -4.48 -1.47
CA ARG A 953 -18.97 -5.00 -0.11
C ARG A 953 -18.27 -4.12 0.92
N GLN A 954 -18.88 -3.99 2.11
CA GLN A 954 -18.43 -3.04 3.14
C GLN A 954 -17.40 -3.60 4.13
N HIS A 955 -17.28 -4.93 4.27
CA HIS A 955 -16.41 -5.53 5.28
C HIS A 955 -15.55 -6.65 4.70
N VAL A 956 -14.32 -6.77 5.20
CA VAL A 956 -13.37 -7.83 4.79
C VAL A 956 -14.01 -9.21 4.99
N LEU A 957 -14.57 -9.44 6.19
CA LEU A 957 -15.30 -10.64 6.58
C LEU A 957 -16.55 -10.25 7.38
N VAL A 958 -17.71 -10.77 6.98
CA VAL A 958 -18.99 -10.68 7.72
C VAL A 958 -19.35 -12.06 8.25
N PRO A 959 -19.40 -12.26 9.59
CA PRO A 959 -19.80 -13.52 10.21
C PRO A 959 -21.12 -14.05 9.62
N GLY A 960 -21.15 -15.33 9.24
CA GLY A 960 -22.34 -15.97 8.67
C GLY A 960 -22.72 -15.56 7.24
N SER A 961 -21.99 -14.64 6.58
CA SER A 961 -22.31 -14.20 5.20
C SER A 961 -21.08 -14.03 4.31
N ALA A 962 -20.74 -15.09 3.58
CA ALA A 962 -19.73 -15.04 2.52
C ALA A 962 -20.10 -14.06 1.39
N ASN A 963 -21.40 -13.92 1.08
CA ASN A 963 -21.90 -13.00 0.06
C ASN A 963 -21.64 -11.52 0.41
N SER A 964 -21.58 -11.19 1.69
CA SER A 964 -21.28 -9.84 2.17
C SER A 964 -19.80 -9.61 2.48
N SER A 965 -18.95 -10.64 2.36
CA SER A 965 -17.52 -10.60 2.76
C SER A 965 -16.59 -10.33 1.58
N ILE A 966 -15.78 -9.27 1.59
CA ILE A 966 -14.85 -8.95 0.49
C ILE A 966 -13.92 -10.13 0.16
N VAL A 967 -13.36 -10.81 1.16
CA VAL A 967 -12.37 -11.88 0.96
C VAL A 967 -12.91 -13.03 0.10
N SER A 968 -14.18 -13.39 0.25
CA SER A 968 -14.85 -14.43 -0.55
C SER A 968 -14.88 -14.06 -2.03
N CYS A 969 -15.28 -12.82 -2.36
CA CYS A 969 -15.29 -12.33 -3.73
C CYS A 969 -13.89 -12.36 -4.35
N ARG A 970 -12.89 -11.84 -3.63
CA ARG A 970 -11.54 -11.67 -4.16
C ARG A 970 -10.84 -13.00 -4.46
N VAL A 971 -11.03 -14.00 -3.59
CA VAL A 971 -10.48 -15.34 -3.80
C VAL A 971 -11.15 -16.04 -4.99
N ALA A 972 -12.46 -15.82 -5.18
CA ALA A 972 -13.25 -16.39 -6.27
C ALA A 972 -13.09 -15.65 -7.62
N ALA A 973 -12.63 -14.40 -7.63
CA ALA A 973 -12.49 -13.60 -8.84
C ALA A 973 -11.43 -14.15 -9.81
N GLU A 974 -11.72 -14.04 -11.10
CA GLU A 974 -10.83 -14.37 -12.23
C GLU A 974 -10.76 -13.17 -13.18
N ASN A 975 -9.63 -12.99 -13.85
CA ASN A 975 -9.48 -12.02 -14.95
C ASN A 975 -9.84 -10.56 -14.62
N ASP A 976 -9.76 -10.18 -13.34
CA ASP A 976 -9.95 -8.80 -12.87
C ASP A 976 -8.80 -8.46 -11.91
N PRO A 977 -7.76 -7.73 -12.37
CA PRO A 977 -6.60 -7.41 -11.55
C PRO A 977 -6.95 -6.70 -10.23
N GLN A 978 -8.03 -5.92 -10.18
CA GLN A 978 -8.43 -5.21 -8.95
C GLN A 978 -9.01 -6.19 -7.91
N LYS A 979 -9.73 -7.23 -8.35
CA LYS A 979 -10.43 -8.18 -7.47
C LYS A 979 -9.61 -9.42 -7.16
N MET A 980 -8.88 -9.96 -8.12
CA MET A 980 -8.23 -11.27 -8.06
C MET A 980 -7.20 -11.36 -6.92
N MET A 981 -7.37 -12.37 -6.06
CA MET A 981 -6.41 -12.72 -4.99
C MET A 981 -6.09 -14.22 -4.98
N PRO A 982 -4.80 -14.63 -4.94
CA PRO A 982 -3.61 -13.78 -5.04
C PRO A 982 -3.50 -13.06 -6.40
N PRO A 983 -2.86 -11.88 -6.46
CA PRO A 983 -2.86 -11.04 -7.66
C PRO A 983 -1.89 -11.50 -8.74
N ILE A 984 -0.99 -12.44 -8.42
CA ILE A 984 0.02 -12.97 -9.35
C ILE A 984 0.08 -14.50 -9.28
N ALA A 985 0.69 -15.10 -10.30
CA ALA A 985 0.93 -16.54 -10.45
C ALA A 985 -0.33 -17.41 -10.63
N ARG A 986 -1.50 -16.82 -10.91
CA ARG A 986 -2.73 -17.52 -11.30
C ARG A 986 -3.48 -16.80 -12.41
N SER A 987 -4.19 -17.55 -13.23
CA SER A 987 -5.13 -17.09 -14.26
C SER A 987 -6.54 -17.67 -14.10
N VAL A 988 -6.72 -18.70 -13.25
CA VAL A 988 -8.03 -19.31 -12.95
C VAL A 988 -8.37 -19.25 -11.46
N ALA A 989 -9.62 -19.49 -11.10
CA ALA A 989 -10.08 -19.62 -9.72
C ALA A 989 -9.76 -20.97 -9.12
N HIS A 990 -9.38 -20.92 -7.84
CA HIS A 990 -9.18 -22.10 -7.03
C HIS A 990 -10.51 -22.49 -6.37
N SER A 991 -11.37 -23.12 -7.16
CA SER A 991 -12.78 -23.36 -6.81
C SER A 991 -12.97 -24.07 -5.47
N GLU A 992 -12.14 -25.06 -5.16
CA GLU A 992 -12.21 -25.83 -3.92
C GLU A 992 -11.82 -25.00 -2.70
N ALA A 993 -10.86 -24.08 -2.84
CA ALA A 993 -10.46 -23.18 -1.76
C ALA A 993 -11.51 -22.09 -1.52
N SER A 994 -12.10 -21.54 -2.59
CA SER A 994 -13.24 -20.61 -2.48
C SER A 994 -14.40 -21.26 -1.75
N ALA A 995 -14.76 -22.50 -2.09
CA ALA A 995 -15.83 -23.23 -1.43
C ALA A 995 -15.53 -23.49 0.06
N LEU A 996 -14.28 -23.80 0.41
CA LEU A 996 -13.88 -24.00 1.81
C LEU A 996 -13.91 -22.68 2.61
N LEU A 997 -13.48 -21.58 2.00
CA LEU A 997 -13.55 -20.24 2.59
C LEU A 997 -15.00 -19.83 2.86
N ASP A 998 -15.88 -20.01 1.87
CA ASP A 998 -17.31 -19.72 2.03
C ASP A 998 -17.97 -20.59 3.10
N GLN A 999 -17.58 -21.87 3.18
CA GLN A 999 -18.04 -22.75 4.25
C GLN A 999 -17.60 -22.23 5.63
N TRP A 1000 -16.33 -21.83 5.78
CA TRP A 1000 -15.84 -21.28 7.04
C TRP A 1000 -16.59 -20.01 7.46
N ILE A 1001 -16.76 -19.05 6.55
CA ILE A 1001 -17.48 -17.81 6.85
C ILE A 1001 -18.95 -18.09 7.22
N ASN A 1002 -19.63 -18.95 6.47
CA ASN A 1002 -21.07 -19.18 6.65
C ASN A 1002 -21.40 -20.07 7.85
N THR A 1003 -20.50 -20.98 8.26
CA THR A 1003 -20.83 -22.02 9.26
C THR A 1003 -19.92 -22.07 10.48
N VAL A 1004 -18.80 -21.34 10.47
CA VAL A 1004 -17.81 -21.35 11.57
C VAL A 1004 -17.66 -19.97 12.19
N VAL A 1005 -17.50 -18.91 11.40
CA VAL A 1005 -17.39 -17.55 11.94
C VAL A 1005 -18.78 -17.03 12.31
N ASP A 1006 -19.01 -16.88 13.62
CA ASP A 1006 -20.28 -16.46 14.19
C ASP A 1006 -20.11 -15.29 15.18
N SER A 1007 -21.18 -14.93 15.90
CA SER A 1007 -21.19 -13.82 16.85
C SER A 1007 -20.29 -14.03 18.09
N SER A 1008 -19.69 -15.21 18.28
CA SER A 1008 -18.77 -15.47 19.39
C SER A 1008 -17.35 -14.97 19.15
N TYR A 1009 -17.01 -14.61 17.91
CA TYR A 1009 -15.69 -14.08 17.55
C TYR A 1009 -15.54 -12.62 18.01
N THR A 1010 -14.33 -12.23 18.41
CA THR A 1010 -14.02 -10.85 18.76
C THR A 1010 -14.27 -9.93 17.56
N ASN A 1011 -14.88 -8.76 17.81
CA ASN A 1011 -15.31 -7.78 16.81
C ASN A 1011 -16.49 -8.21 15.91
N ALA A 1012 -17.10 -9.38 16.14
CA ALA A 1012 -18.20 -9.87 15.29
C ALA A 1012 -19.47 -9.00 15.33
N GLU A 1013 -19.65 -8.18 16.35
CA GLU A 1013 -20.80 -7.27 16.48
C GLU A 1013 -20.58 -5.92 15.77
N ALA A 1014 -19.33 -5.59 15.38
CA ALA A 1014 -18.98 -4.27 14.84
C ALA A 1014 -19.49 -4.01 13.42
N CYS A 1015 -19.90 -5.05 12.69
CA CYS A 1015 -20.50 -4.90 11.37
C CYS A 1015 -21.98 -4.49 11.41
N GLY A 1016 -22.60 -4.47 12.60
CA GLY A 1016 -24.00 -4.09 12.83
C GLY A 1016 -25.03 -5.04 12.20
N ASN A 1017 -26.18 -5.15 12.87
CA ASN A 1017 -27.45 -5.58 12.28
C ASN A 1017 -28.39 -4.39 12.29
#